data_AF-A0A803K9C3-F1
#
_entry.id   AF-A0A803K9C3-F1
#
_cell.length_a   1.000
_cell.length_b   1.000
_cell.length_c   1.000
_cell.angle_alpha   90.00
_cell.angle_beta   90.00
_cell.angle_gamma   90.00
#
_symmetry.space_group_name_H-M   'P 1'
#
loop_
_entity.id
_entity.type
_entity.pdbx_description
1 polymer ?
#
loop_
_entity_poly.entity_id
_entity_poly.type
_entity_poly.pdbx_seq_one_letter_code
_entity_poly.pdbx_strand_id
1 'polypeptide(L)'
;MWLNSEVKKLIGKKRKAFKKYKSEGTVAAFNEYKHYNKCCKTAIRKAKIENEERIAAEAKTNPKKFFKYINSKKMQVEGVAPLSYNNNMVTADTEKADVLNQFFSSVYTVEEPVGQVPPNSFTVASAPTTQWLAQDMVLKGLHTINVNKAPGPDGIHPRVLRELGAELQWPLFLIFSDSLSSGMVPRDWKKANVTPIFKKGVRSQPGNYRPVSLTSVVGKLFEGLLRDHIQNYVVENAIMSSNQHGFMKDRSCQTNLIAFYDEVSKKLDSGDAVDIIYLDFAKAFDTVPHKRLLSKLRSIGLSEVVCTWIENWLQDRVQRVVVNGTFSTWNKVLSGVPQGSVLGPLLFNLFINDLGEGIMSNLSVFADDTKLCRPVDSIQDVTSLQQDLDQLAIWAAKWQMRFNVDKCKVMHLGCKNMQAPYNLNGTAIGKSIMEKDLGVLVDNKLGCSKQCQAAAARANKVLSCIKRGIDSREEGVILPLYRALVRPHLEYAVQFWSPVLKRDIIELERVQRRATKLVKGMESLSYEERLAKLGLFTLEKRRLRGDMITMYKYIRGSYNNLSNVLFTSRSFQRTRGHPLRLEEGRFHLNIRKGFFTVRAVKLWNSLPESVVLADTLYSFKKGLDGFLASEGIHGYGR
;
A
#
# COMPACT_ATOMS: atom_id res chain seq x y z
N MET A 1 6.31 -24.74 -11.61
CA MET A 1 7.44 -25.68 -11.78
C MET A 1 7.53 -25.98 -13.27
N TRP A 2 8.72 -25.90 -13.87
CA TRP A 2 8.92 -26.07 -15.33
C TRP A 2 9.13 -27.55 -15.72
N LEU A 3 9.43 -28.42 -14.75
CA LEU A 3 9.68 -29.84 -14.99
C LEU A 3 8.37 -30.59 -15.26
N ASN A 4 8.06 -30.85 -16.52
CA ASN A 4 6.87 -31.58 -16.97
C ASN A 4 7.17 -33.07 -17.27
N SER A 5 6.14 -33.85 -17.59
CA SER A 5 6.23 -35.30 -17.89
C SER A 5 7.13 -35.60 -19.09
N GLU A 6 7.04 -34.80 -20.15
CA GLU A 6 7.83 -34.92 -21.36
C GLU A 6 9.34 -34.76 -21.08
N VAL A 7 9.71 -33.71 -20.34
CA VAL A 7 11.11 -33.46 -19.93
C VAL A 7 11.62 -34.60 -19.05
N LYS A 8 10.82 -35.09 -18.09
CA LYS A 8 11.18 -36.25 -17.25
C LYS A 8 11.46 -37.50 -18.11
N LYS A 9 10.60 -37.78 -19.11
CA LYS A 9 10.76 -38.89 -20.04
C LYS A 9 12.07 -38.77 -20.84
N LEU A 10 12.37 -37.58 -21.37
CA LEU A 10 13.61 -37.33 -22.12
C LEU A 10 14.87 -37.40 -21.25
N ILE A 11 14.82 -36.94 -20.00
CA ILE A 11 15.91 -37.13 -19.02
C ILE A 11 16.16 -38.62 -18.79
N GLY A 12 15.08 -39.41 -18.65
CA GLY A 12 15.17 -40.87 -18.52
C GLY A 12 15.83 -41.53 -19.73
N LYS A 13 15.38 -41.19 -20.95
CA LYS A 13 15.98 -41.70 -22.20
C LYS A 13 17.45 -41.30 -22.33
N LYS A 14 17.81 -40.04 -22.02
CA LYS A 14 19.20 -39.57 -22.01
C LYS A 14 20.07 -40.38 -21.05
N ARG A 15 19.58 -40.64 -19.82
CA ARG A 15 20.31 -41.44 -18.82
C ARG A 15 20.51 -42.87 -19.27
N LYS A 16 19.49 -43.51 -19.87
CA LYS A 16 19.59 -44.85 -20.43
C LYS A 16 20.62 -44.92 -21.57
N ALA A 17 20.55 -44.00 -22.53
CA ALA A 17 21.50 -43.93 -23.63
C ALA A 17 22.94 -43.65 -23.17
N PHE A 18 23.12 -42.83 -22.12
CA PHE A 18 24.45 -42.60 -21.53
C PHE A 18 25.03 -43.84 -20.86
N LYS A 19 24.20 -44.62 -20.13
CA LYS A 19 24.62 -45.90 -19.54
C LYS A 19 25.03 -46.89 -20.64
N LYS A 20 24.23 -47.00 -21.71
CA LYS A 20 24.51 -47.85 -22.87
C LYS A 20 25.82 -47.47 -23.56
N TYR A 21 26.06 -46.18 -23.78
CA TYR A 21 27.34 -45.70 -24.31
C TYR A 21 28.52 -46.05 -23.38
N LYS A 22 28.35 -45.91 -22.07
CA LYS A 22 29.38 -46.27 -21.09
C LYS A 22 29.70 -47.78 -21.05
N SER A 23 28.72 -48.65 -21.34
CA SER A 23 28.93 -50.10 -21.36
C SER A 23 29.45 -50.61 -22.71
N GLU A 24 28.90 -50.14 -23.83
CA GLU A 24 29.19 -50.68 -25.16
C GLU A 24 30.35 -49.96 -25.87
N GLY A 25 30.61 -48.69 -25.56
CA GLY A 25 31.67 -47.88 -26.19
C GLY A 25 31.48 -47.59 -27.68
N THR A 26 30.36 -47.99 -28.30
CA THR A 26 30.15 -47.88 -29.75
C THR A 26 29.78 -46.47 -30.22
N VAL A 27 30.12 -46.17 -31.48
CA VAL A 27 29.72 -44.92 -32.16
C VAL A 27 28.20 -44.78 -32.23
N ALA A 28 27.48 -45.89 -32.43
CA ALA A 28 26.02 -45.93 -32.46
C ALA A 28 25.41 -45.52 -31.10
N ALA A 29 25.91 -46.09 -29.99
CA ALA A 29 25.45 -45.72 -28.65
C ALA A 29 25.79 -44.26 -28.29
N PHE A 30 26.93 -43.74 -28.75
CA PHE A 30 27.28 -42.32 -28.60
C PHE A 30 26.32 -41.40 -29.37
N ASN A 31 25.98 -41.74 -30.62
CA ASN A 31 25.02 -40.98 -31.43
C ASN A 31 23.61 -40.98 -30.82
N GLU A 32 23.18 -42.11 -30.28
CA GLU A 32 21.91 -42.23 -29.55
C GLU A 32 21.89 -41.31 -28.30
N TYR A 33 22.97 -41.31 -27.51
CA TYR A 33 23.13 -40.37 -26.39
C TYR A 33 23.11 -38.91 -26.85
N LYS A 34 23.83 -38.56 -27.93
CA LYS A 34 23.91 -37.21 -28.48
C LYS A 34 22.52 -36.72 -28.94
N HIS A 35 21.75 -37.58 -29.62
CA HIS A 35 20.38 -37.30 -30.02
C HIS A 35 19.50 -36.98 -28.80
N TYR A 36 19.43 -37.88 -27.81
CA TYR A 36 18.60 -37.65 -26.62
C TYR A 36 19.09 -36.48 -25.76
N ASN A 37 20.39 -36.19 -25.73
CA ASN A 37 20.92 -35.00 -25.07
C ASN A 37 20.43 -33.72 -25.77
N LYS A 38 20.42 -33.67 -27.12
CA LYS A 38 19.89 -32.53 -27.89
C LYS A 38 18.39 -32.37 -27.67
N CYS A 39 17.60 -33.44 -27.77
CA CYS A 39 16.16 -33.41 -27.50
C CYS A 39 15.87 -32.96 -26.07
N CYS A 40 16.57 -33.50 -25.07
CA CYS A 40 16.43 -33.11 -23.67
C CYS A 40 16.76 -31.63 -23.44
N LYS A 41 17.87 -31.12 -24.00
CA LYS A 41 18.23 -29.68 -23.90
C LYS A 41 17.14 -28.79 -24.52
N THR A 42 16.61 -29.18 -25.68
CA THR A 42 15.55 -28.45 -26.39
C THR A 42 14.25 -28.42 -25.58
N ALA A 43 13.80 -29.57 -25.08
CA ALA A 43 12.59 -29.68 -24.28
C ALA A 43 12.71 -28.92 -22.94
N ILE A 44 13.86 -28.99 -22.26
CA ILE A 44 14.11 -28.20 -21.05
C ILE A 44 14.01 -26.69 -21.35
N ARG A 45 14.61 -26.23 -22.45
CA ARG A 45 14.56 -24.82 -22.85
C ARG A 45 13.12 -24.39 -23.13
N LYS A 46 12.37 -25.17 -23.91
CA LYS A 46 10.96 -24.92 -24.22
C LYS A 46 10.12 -24.83 -22.94
N ALA A 47 10.19 -25.83 -22.06
CA ALA A 47 9.42 -25.87 -20.82
C ALA A 47 9.77 -24.74 -19.84
N LYS A 48 11.03 -24.27 -19.85
CA LYS A 48 11.44 -23.08 -19.08
C LYS A 48 10.81 -21.80 -19.63
N ILE A 49 10.82 -21.61 -20.95
CA ILE A 49 10.22 -20.44 -21.62
C ILE A 49 8.71 -20.40 -21.34
N GLU A 50 7.99 -21.51 -21.55
CA GLU A 50 6.55 -21.61 -21.28
C GLU A 50 6.22 -21.28 -19.81
N ASN A 51 7.07 -21.74 -18.88
CA ASN A 51 6.89 -21.40 -17.47
C ASN A 51 7.15 -19.91 -17.18
N GLU A 52 8.13 -19.28 -17.83
CA GLU A 52 8.41 -17.85 -17.72
C GLU A 52 7.29 -16.99 -18.35
N GLU A 53 6.72 -17.42 -19.48
CA GLU A 53 5.53 -16.81 -20.10
C GLU A 53 4.34 -16.82 -19.15
N ARG A 54 4.05 -17.97 -18.53
CA ARG A 54 3.00 -18.06 -17.51
C ARG A 54 3.27 -17.13 -16.32
N ILE A 55 4.52 -17.07 -15.84
CA ILE A 55 4.89 -16.15 -14.75
C ILE A 55 4.68 -14.69 -15.17
N ALA A 56 5.04 -14.33 -16.40
CA ALA A 56 4.89 -12.98 -16.94
C ALA A 56 3.42 -12.59 -17.10
N ALA A 57 2.59 -13.50 -17.65
CA ALA A 57 1.15 -13.29 -17.80
C ALA A 57 0.45 -13.06 -16.45
N GLU A 58 0.89 -13.78 -15.42
CA GLU A 58 0.35 -13.65 -14.06
C GLU A 58 1.02 -12.55 -13.22
N ALA A 59 2.07 -11.88 -13.71
CA ALA A 59 2.88 -10.96 -12.88
C ALA A 59 2.06 -9.80 -12.30
N LYS A 60 1.02 -9.36 -13.02
CA LYS A 60 0.12 -8.29 -12.59
C LYS A 60 -0.82 -8.72 -11.45
N THR A 61 -1.31 -9.96 -11.47
CA THR A 61 -2.29 -10.48 -10.49
C THR A 61 -1.61 -11.24 -9.36
N ASN A 62 -0.46 -11.86 -9.61
CA ASN A 62 0.29 -12.69 -8.67
C ASN A 62 1.82 -12.49 -8.81
N PRO A 63 2.35 -11.32 -8.42
CA PRO A 63 3.79 -11.03 -8.49
C PRO A 63 4.63 -11.99 -7.62
N LYS A 64 4.03 -12.66 -6.62
CA LYS A 64 4.73 -13.63 -5.77
C LYS A 64 5.29 -14.81 -6.56
N LYS A 65 4.63 -15.23 -7.65
CA LYS A 65 5.15 -16.30 -8.52
C LYS A 65 6.49 -15.93 -9.14
N PHE A 66 6.65 -14.68 -9.58
CA PHE A 66 7.92 -14.17 -10.09
C PHE A 66 8.99 -14.22 -8.99
N PHE A 67 8.75 -13.63 -7.82
CA PHE A 67 9.76 -13.61 -6.76
C PHE A 67 10.10 -15.01 -6.24
N LYS A 68 9.13 -15.93 -6.15
CA LYS A 68 9.38 -17.34 -5.81
C LYS A 68 10.27 -18.01 -6.85
N TYR A 69 10.02 -17.78 -8.14
CA TYR A 69 10.86 -18.29 -9.22
C TYR A 69 12.28 -17.73 -9.15
N ILE A 70 12.44 -16.43 -8.97
CA ILE A 70 13.76 -15.78 -8.85
C ILE A 70 14.51 -16.26 -7.60
N ASN A 71 13.83 -16.39 -6.46
CA ASN A 71 14.44 -16.86 -5.22
C ASN A 71 14.83 -18.34 -5.31
N SER A 72 14.05 -19.17 -6.02
CA SER A 72 14.44 -20.57 -6.27
C SER A 72 15.73 -20.73 -7.08
N LYS A 73 16.19 -19.67 -7.76
CA LYS A 73 17.49 -19.61 -8.45
C LYS A 73 18.63 -19.12 -7.56
N LYS A 74 18.36 -18.65 -6.34
CA LYS A 74 19.37 -18.16 -5.39
C LYS A 74 19.68 -19.23 -4.34
N MET A 75 20.94 -19.42 -4.01
CA MET A 75 21.37 -20.20 -2.84
C MET A 75 21.35 -19.32 -1.59
N GLN A 76 20.15 -18.94 -1.13
CA GLN A 76 20.01 -18.14 0.10
C GLN A 76 19.15 -18.91 1.12
N VAL A 77 19.62 -18.93 2.37
CA VAL A 77 18.85 -19.43 3.52
C VAL A 77 17.64 -18.49 3.72
N GLU A 78 16.44 -18.99 3.45
CA GLU A 78 15.19 -18.33 3.82
C GLU A 78 14.96 -18.52 5.33
N GLY A 79 14.53 -17.48 6.04
CA GLY A 79 14.16 -17.58 7.45
C GLY A 79 14.51 -16.36 8.31
N VAL A 80 14.17 -16.46 9.59
CA VAL A 80 14.57 -15.51 10.63
C VAL A 80 16.05 -15.73 10.97
N ALA A 81 16.84 -14.66 10.90
CA ALA A 81 18.27 -14.71 11.24
C ALA A 81 18.46 -15.04 12.73
N PRO A 82 19.65 -15.50 13.16
CA PRO A 82 19.98 -15.59 14.58
C PRO A 82 19.65 -14.28 15.29
N LEU A 83 18.99 -14.36 16.44
CA LEU A 83 18.50 -13.21 17.18
C LEU A 83 19.39 -12.95 18.39
N SER A 84 19.65 -11.67 18.68
CA SER A 84 20.29 -11.26 19.93
C SER A 84 19.22 -10.86 20.93
N TYR A 85 19.20 -11.52 22.08
CA TYR A 85 18.25 -11.26 23.15
C TYR A 85 18.93 -11.45 24.51
N ASN A 86 18.80 -10.46 25.40
CA ASN A 86 19.44 -10.44 26.72
C ASN A 86 20.95 -10.79 26.68
N ASN A 87 21.70 -10.20 25.73
CA ASN A 87 23.12 -10.45 25.48
C ASN A 87 23.49 -11.88 25.01
N ASN A 88 22.51 -12.74 24.73
CA ASN A 88 22.72 -14.07 24.16
C ASN A 88 22.31 -14.15 22.69
N MET A 89 22.96 -15.05 21.94
CA MET A 89 22.62 -15.32 20.54
C MET A 89 21.76 -16.57 20.43
N VAL A 90 20.58 -16.41 19.84
CA VAL A 90 19.55 -17.45 19.70
C VAL A 90 19.51 -17.91 18.25
N THR A 91 19.80 -19.18 18.02
CA THR A 91 19.95 -19.76 16.67
C THR A 91 18.85 -20.77 16.34
N ALA A 92 18.38 -21.53 17.34
CA ALA A 92 17.34 -22.55 17.20
C ALA A 92 15.99 -21.92 16.82
N ASP A 93 15.24 -22.57 15.91
CA ASP A 93 13.98 -22.02 15.41
C ASP A 93 12.90 -21.90 16.49
N THR A 94 12.84 -22.84 17.45
CA THR A 94 11.93 -22.78 18.60
C THR A 94 12.21 -21.57 19.47
N GLU A 95 13.47 -21.41 19.90
CA GLU A 95 13.87 -20.30 20.78
C GLU A 95 13.71 -18.95 20.07
N LYS A 96 14.01 -18.85 18.76
CA LYS A 96 13.75 -17.64 17.98
C LYS A 96 12.26 -17.30 17.96
N ALA A 97 11.38 -18.30 17.83
CA ALA A 97 9.95 -18.10 17.86
C ALA A 97 9.49 -17.57 19.24
N ASP A 98 9.98 -18.16 20.33
CA ASP A 98 9.65 -17.71 21.70
C ASP A 98 10.18 -16.31 22.00
N VAL A 99 11.42 -15.99 21.65
CA VAL A 99 12.00 -14.64 21.81
C VAL A 99 11.18 -13.59 21.06
N LEU A 100 10.80 -13.89 19.81
CA LEU A 100 9.95 -12.99 19.03
C LEU A 100 8.57 -12.85 19.66
N ASN A 101 7.98 -13.95 20.15
CA ASN A 101 6.66 -13.89 20.78
C ASN A 101 6.70 -13.08 22.08
N GLN A 102 7.73 -13.26 22.91
CA GLN A 102 7.95 -12.47 24.12
C GLN A 102 8.13 -10.98 23.79
N PHE A 103 8.96 -10.66 22.79
CA PHE A 103 9.15 -9.28 22.35
C PHE A 103 7.87 -8.65 21.80
N PHE A 104 7.11 -9.35 20.96
CA PHE A 104 5.84 -8.83 20.44
C PHE A 104 4.79 -8.67 21.54
N SER A 105 4.83 -9.50 22.59
CA SER A 105 3.90 -9.39 23.71
C SER A 105 4.24 -8.24 24.66
N SER A 106 5.52 -7.88 24.79
CA SER A 106 5.96 -6.79 25.67
C SER A 106 5.56 -5.40 25.19
N VAL A 107 5.04 -5.30 23.97
CA VAL A 107 4.63 -4.02 23.37
C VAL A 107 3.19 -3.65 23.66
N TYR A 108 2.39 -4.61 24.15
CA TYR A 108 0.99 -4.37 24.48
C TYR A 108 0.87 -3.40 25.65
N THR A 109 -0.18 -2.59 25.60
CA THR A 109 -0.53 -1.65 26.66
C THR A 109 -1.40 -2.36 27.68
N VAL A 110 -1.01 -2.30 28.94
CA VAL A 110 -1.91 -2.65 30.05
C VAL A 110 -2.79 -1.43 30.31
N GLU A 111 -4.07 -1.53 29.98
CA GLU A 111 -5.03 -0.44 30.19
C GLU A 111 -5.16 -0.15 31.70
N GLU A 112 -5.17 1.13 32.07
CA GLU A 112 -5.27 1.56 33.47
C GLU A 112 -6.61 1.10 34.10
N PRO A 113 -6.66 0.80 35.42
CA PRO A 113 -7.86 0.25 36.07
C PRO A 113 -9.12 1.10 35.89
N VAL A 114 -10.27 0.42 35.91
CA VAL A 114 -11.62 0.95 35.64
C VAL A 114 -11.97 2.10 36.59
N GLY A 115 -12.17 3.30 36.03
CA GLY A 115 -12.65 4.47 36.77
C GLY A 115 -12.77 5.76 35.96
N GLN A 116 -11.98 5.94 34.90
CA GLN A 116 -12.00 7.16 34.08
C GLN A 116 -11.76 6.84 32.59
N VAL A 117 -12.70 6.16 31.93
CA VAL A 117 -12.76 6.29 30.45
C VAL A 117 -13.12 7.75 30.19
N PRO A 118 -12.28 8.53 29.49
CA PRO A 118 -12.54 9.94 29.32
C PRO A 118 -13.84 10.17 28.55
N PRO A 119 -14.53 11.31 28.80
CA PRO A 119 -15.70 11.67 28.02
C PRO A 119 -15.30 11.82 26.54
N ASN A 120 -16.16 11.27 25.68
CA ASN A 120 -16.11 11.50 24.24
C ASN A 120 -16.58 12.93 23.94
N SER A 121 -16.08 13.51 22.85
CA SER A 121 -16.42 14.88 22.44
C SER A 121 -17.89 15.06 22.06
N PHE A 122 -18.55 13.98 21.63
CA PHE A 122 -19.97 13.93 21.33
C PHE A 122 -20.54 12.54 21.61
N THR A 123 -21.86 12.42 21.70
CA THR A 123 -22.56 11.14 21.83
C THR A 123 -23.84 11.17 21.00
N VAL A 124 -24.00 10.21 20.11
CA VAL A 124 -25.19 10.00 19.29
C VAL A 124 -25.99 8.85 19.88
N ALA A 125 -27.33 8.91 19.76
CA ALA A 125 -28.18 7.78 20.11
C ALA A 125 -27.78 6.51 19.34
N SER A 126 -27.84 5.36 19.99
CA SER A 126 -27.49 4.09 19.36
C SER A 126 -28.44 3.79 18.20
N ALA A 127 -27.87 3.39 17.06
CA ALA A 127 -28.62 2.92 15.92
C ALA A 127 -29.47 1.70 16.31
N PRO A 128 -30.70 1.58 15.77
CA PRO A 128 -31.56 0.44 16.07
C PRO A 128 -30.88 -0.86 15.64
N THR A 129 -31.14 -1.93 16.41
CA THR A 129 -30.71 -3.27 16.02
C THR A 129 -31.50 -3.72 14.80
N THR A 130 -30.90 -3.60 13.62
CA THR A 130 -31.47 -4.09 12.36
C THR A 130 -30.83 -5.40 11.95
N GLN A 131 -31.63 -6.36 11.48
CA GLN A 131 -31.11 -7.56 10.83
C GLN A 131 -30.55 -7.20 9.44
N TRP A 132 -29.25 -6.97 9.36
CA TRP A 132 -28.56 -6.59 8.12
C TRP A 132 -27.86 -7.76 7.42
N LEU A 133 -27.56 -8.83 8.15
CA LEU A 133 -26.85 -9.98 7.60
C LEU A 133 -27.81 -10.87 6.80
N ALA A 134 -27.44 -11.19 5.57
CA ALA A 134 -28.19 -12.07 4.68
C ALA A 134 -27.30 -13.18 4.08
N GLN A 135 -27.92 -14.31 3.71
CA GLN A 135 -27.23 -15.48 3.16
C GLN A 135 -26.49 -15.16 1.85
N ASP A 136 -27.06 -14.34 0.98
CA ASP A 136 -26.46 -13.97 -0.31
C ASP A 136 -25.17 -13.16 -0.12
N MET A 137 -25.07 -12.36 0.95
CA MET A 137 -23.86 -11.64 1.32
C MET A 137 -22.72 -12.60 1.66
N VAL A 138 -23.03 -13.70 2.36
CA VAL A 138 -22.06 -14.76 2.69
C VAL A 138 -21.53 -15.41 1.42
N LEU A 139 -22.41 -15.78 0.49
CA LEU A 139 -22.02 -16.37 -0.80
C LEU A 139 -21.14 -15.43 -1.62
N LYS A 140 -21.56 -14.16 -1.75
CA LYS A 140 -20.76 -13.11 -2.41
C LYS A 140 -19.38 -13.00 -1.77
N GLY A 141 -19.32 -12.97 -0.44
CA GLY A 141 -18.07 -12.93 0.31
C GLY A 141 -17.16 -14.13 0.03
N LEU A 142 -17.70 -15.35 0.02
CA LEU A 142 -16.96 -16.58 -0.31
C LEU A 142 -16.33 -16.51 -1.70
N HIS A 143 -17.04 -16.00 -2.71
CA HIS A 143 -16.51 -15.85 -4.07
C HIS A 143 -15.35 -14.85 -4.18
N THR A 144 -15.27 -13.86 -3.29
CA THR A 144 -14.17 -12.88 -3.27
C THR A 144 -12.90 -13.38 -2.58
N ILE A 145 -12.94 -14.54 -1.91
CA ILE A 145 -11.80 -15.08 -1.16
C ILE A 145 -10.60 -15.33 -2.09
N ASN A 146 -9.43 -14.84 -1.66
CA ASN A 146 -8.18 -15.09 -2.36
C ASN A 146 -7.61 -16.46 -2.00
N VAL A 147 -7.73 -17.42 -2.92
CA VAL A 147 -7.28 -18.81 -2.77
C VAL A 147 -5.78 -19.01 -2.66
N ASN A 148 -4.98 -17.96 -2.85
CA ASN A 148 -3.52 -18.02 -2.72
C ASN A 148 -3.04 -17.57 -1.33
N LYS A 149 -3.94 -17.28 -0.39
CA LYS A 149 -3.59 -16.95 1.01
C LYS A 149 -3.39 -18.23 1.83
N ALA A 150 -2.59 -18.12 2.88
CA ALA A 150 -2.39 -19.20 3.85
C ALA A 150 -3.62 -19.34 4.78
N PRO A 151 -3.94 -20.55 5.25
CA PRO A 151 -4.97 -20.76 6.27
C PRO A 151 -4.55 -20.19 7.64
N GLY A 152 -5.53 -20.05 8.53
CA GLY A 152 -5.32 -19.71 9.93
C GLY A 152 -4.95 -20.95 10.77
N PRO A 153 -4.97 -20.83 12.10
CA PRO A 153 -4.74 -21.96 13.01
C PRO A 153 -5.77 -23.08 12.90
N ASP A 154 -6.93 -22.80 12.32
CA ASP A 154 -8.03 -23.75 12.05
C ASP A 154 -7.76 -24.68 10.85
N GLY A 155 -6.73 -24.42 10.05
CA GLY A 155 -6.34 -25.26 8.92
C GLY A 155 -7.28 -25.18 7.71
N ILE A 156 -8.34 -24.37 7.75
CA ILE A 156 -9.33 -24.26 6.67
C ILE A 156 -8.73 -23.47 5.50
N HIS A 157 -8.45 -24.17 4.40
CA HIS A 157 -7.82 -23.55 3.24
C HIS A 157 -8.82 -22.66 2.46
N PRO A 158 -8.44 -21.43 2.06
CA PRO A 158 -9.37 -20.50 1.37
C PRO A 158 -9.93 -21.04 0.04
N ARG A 159 -9.24 -21.97 -0.60
CA ARG A 159 -9.72 -22.68 -1.79
C ARG A 159 -11.01 -23.46 -1.53
N VAL A 160 -11.06 -24.20 -0.42
CA VAL A 160 -12.22 -25.03 -0.05
C VAL A 160 -13.44 -24.14 0.14
N LEU A 161 -13.28 -23.05 0.90
CA LEU A 161 -14.35 -22.07 1.14
C LEU A 161 -14.91 -21.47 -0.16
N ARG A 162 -14.04 -21.16 -1.13
CA ARG A 162 -14.49 -20.56 -2.38
C ARG A 162 -15.12 -21.56 -3.35
N GLU A 163 -14.55 -22.75 -3.46
CA GLU A 163 -15.02 -23.78 -4.41
C GLU A 163 -16.30 -24.46 -3.91
N LEU A 164 -16.47 -24.62 -2.59
CA LEU A 164 -17.68 -25.16 -1.96
C LEU A 164 -18.60 -24.06 -1.41
N GLY A 165 -18.58 -22.88 -2.03
CA GLY A 165 -19.26 -21.71 -1.50
C GLY A 165 -20.78 -21.88 -1.43
N ALA A 166 -21.37 -22.59 -2.40
CA ALA A 166 -22.81 -22.80 -2.49
C ALA A 166 -23.35 -23.70 -1.37
N GLU A 167 -22.55 -24.68 -0.95
CA GLU A 167 -22.85 -25.63 0.10
C GLU A 167 -22.58 -25.02 1.48
N LEU A 168 -21.52 -24.20 1.60
CA LEU A 168 -21.08 -23.62 2.86
C LEU A 168 -21.82 -22.33 3.25
N GLN A 169 -22.46 -21.63 2.31
CA GLN A 169 -23.11 -20.35 2.60
C GLN A 169 -24.17 -20.44 3.71
N TRP A 170 -24.96 -21.53 3.75
CA TRP A 170 -26.06 -21.66 4.71
C TRP A 170 -25.56 -21.96 6.13
N PRO A 171 -24.70 -22.99 6.35
CA PRO A 171 -24.08 -23.20 7.66
C PRO A 171 -23.33 -21.97 8.18
N LEU A 172 -22.58 -21.28 7.31
CA LEU A 172 -21.84 -20.08 7.71
C LEU A 172 -22.78 -18.92 8.05
N PHE A 173 -23.87 -18.73 7.30
CA PHE A 173 -24.89 -17.74 7.63
C PHE A 173 -25.49 -17.97 9.01
N LEU A 174 -25.82 -19.21 9.37
CA LEU A 174 -26.34 -19.54 10.71
C LEU A 174 -25.32 -19.22 11.81
N ILE A 175 -24.05 -19.64 11.62
CA ILE A 175 -22.97 -19.35 12.58
C ILE A 175 -22.77 -17.84 12.73
N PHE A 176 -22.78 -17.09 11.63
CA PHE A 176 -22.57 -15.64 11.65
C PHE A 176 -23.75 -14.91 12.31
N SER A 177 -24.97 -15.34 12.03
CA SER A 177 -26.18 -14.77 12.62
C SER A 177 -26.22 -15.00 14.13
N ASP A 178 -25.98 -16.24 14.57
CA ASP A 178 -25.93 -16.60 15.99
C ASP A 178 -24.78 -15.89 16.73
N SER A 179 -23.59 -15.86 16.11
CA SER A 179 -22.44 -15.13 16.65
C SER A 179 -22.75 -13.64 16.84
N LEU A 180 -23.43 -13.01 15.87
CA LEU A 180 -23.81 -11.60 15.95
C LEU A 180 -24.85 -11.38 17.05
N SER A 181 -25.95 -12.12 17.05
CA SER A 181 -27.07 -11.93 17.99
C SER A 181 -26.69 -12.21 19.44
N SER A 182 -25.84 -13.22 19.67
CA SER A 182 -25.33 -13.54 21.00
C SER A 182 -24.16 -12.64 21.44
N GLY A 183 -23.56 -11.90 20.51
CA GLY A 183 -22.31 -11.17 20.74
C GLY A 183 -21.09 -12.08 20.96
N MET A 184 -21.21 -13.41 20.78
CA MET A 184 -20.14 -14.37 21.03
C MET A 184 -19.32 -14.67 19.78
N VAL A 185 -18.00 -14.58 19.88
CA VAL A 185 -17.07 -14.92 18.81
C VAL A 185 -16.50 -16.33 19.01
N PRO A 186 -16.57 -17.22 18.00
CA PRO A 186 -15.95 -18.54 18.06
C PRO A 186 -14.48 -18.49 18.48
N ARG A 187 -14.10 -19.36 19.43
CA ARG A 187 -12.75 -19.39 20.03
C ARG A 187 -11.65 -19.57 18.99
N ASP A 188 -11.89 -20.30 17.91
CA ASP A 188 -10.90 -20.51 16.85
C ASP A 188 -10.59 -19.24 16.04
N TRP A 189 -11.50 -18.26 16.00
CA TRP A 189 -11.27 -16.97 15.36
C TRP A 189 -10.42 -16.03 16.23
N LYS A 190 -10.28 -16.34 17.53
CA LYS A 190 -9.48 -15.60 18.51
C LYS A 190 -8.01 -16.06 18.57
N LYS A 191 -7.64 -17.11 17.83
CA LYS A 191 -6.26 -17.63 17.73
C LYS A 191 -5.53 -17.05 16.52
N ALA A 192 -4.24 -16.75 16.66
CA ALA A 192 -3.39 -16.29 15.56
C ALA A 192 -2.04 -17.02 15.48
N ASN A 193 -1.65 -17.39 14.26
CA ASN A 193 -0.26 -17.75 13.92
C ASN A 193 0.46 -16.49 13.41
N VAL A 194 1.45 -15.99 14.14
CA VAL A 194 2.19 -14.78 13.82
C VAL A 194 3.42 -15.13 12.99
N THR A 195 3.50 -14.59 11.78
CA THR A 195 4.68 -14.69 10.93
C THR A 195 5.53 -13.43 11.05
N PRO A 196 6.78 -13.52 11.53
CA PRO A 196 7.66 -12.37 11.66
C PRO A 196 8.20 -11.95 10.29
N ILE A 197 7.97 -10.69 9.89
CA ILE A 197 8.47 -10.14 8.63
C ILE A 197 9.52 -9.08 8.91
N PHE A 198 10.75 -9.30 8.43
CA PHE A 198 11.83 -8.33 8.57
C PHE A 198 11.48 -7.00 7.87
N LYS A 199 11.56 -5.89 8.62
CA LYS A 199 11.22 -4.54 8.16
C LYS A 199 12.44 -3.79 7.62
N LYS A 200 13.42 -3.48 8.48
CA LYS A 200 14.66 -2.73 8.17
C LYS A 200 15.64 -2.83 9.34
N GLY A 201 16.88 -2.36 9.17
CA GLY A 201 17.90 -2.32 10.24
C GLY A 201 18.70 -3.62 10.37
N VAL A 202 19.12 -3.95 11.59
CA VAL A 202 19.92 -5.15 11.89
C VAL A 202 18.99 -6.36 12.06
N ARG A 203 19.26 -7.45 11.32
CA ARG A 203 18.41 -8.66 11.30
C ARG A 203 18.41 -9.47 12.59
N SER A 204 19.40 -9.30 13.46
CA SER A 204 19.45 -9.99 14.75
C SER A 204 18.56 -9.35 15.82
N GLN A 205 18.01 -8.15 15.57
CA GLN A 205 17.21 -7.43 16.55
C GLN A 205 15.71 -7.75 16.38
N PRO A 206 15.02 -8.30 17.41
CA PRO A 206 13.59 -8.61 17.34
C PRO A 206 12.70 -7.42 16.95
N GLY A 207 13.03 -6.22 17.43
CA GLY A 207 12.30 -4.98 17.11
C GLY A 207 12.31 -4.56 15.63
N ASN A 208 13.15 -5.19 14.81
CA ASN A 208 13.20 -4.97 13.38
C ASN A 208 12.28 -5.90 12.57
N TYR A 209 11.48 -6.73 13.24
CA TYR A 209 10.46 -7.59 12.64
C TYR A 209 9.05 -7.06 12.92
N ARG A 210 8.13 -7.28 11.97
CA ARG A 210 6.71 -6.99 12.11
C ARG A 210 5.93 -8.29 12.38
N PRO A 211 5.03 -8.32 13.36
CA PRO A 211 4.15 -9.46 13.59
C PRO A 211 2.98 -9.45 12.59
N VAL A 212 2.91 -10.40 11.67
CA VAL A 212 1.73 -10.55 10.79
C VAL A 212 0.87 -11.72 11.25
N SER A 213 -0.34 -11.43 11.71
CA SER A 213 -1.27 -12.44 12.22
C SER A 213 -2.03 -13.14 11.10
N LEU A 214 -1.86 -14.46 11.02
CA LEU A 214 -2.74 -15.36 10.28
C LEU A 214 -3.84 -15.85 11.22
N THR A 215 -5.06 -15.38 11.00
CA THR A 215 -6.28 -15.79 11.71
C THR A 215 -7.21 -16.58 10.79
N SER A 216 -8.27 -17.17 11.34
CA SER A 216 -9.28 -17.94 10.61
C SER A 216 -9.77 -17.22 9.36
N VAL A 217 -9.81 -17.92 8.22
CA VAL A 217 -10.33 -17.36 6.97
C VAL A 217 -11.85 -17.13 7.07
N VAL A 218 -12.55 -18.01 7.80
CA VAL A 218 -13.98 -17.87 8.09
C VAL A 218 -14.23 -16.66 8.98
N GLY A 219 -13.43 -16.47 10.04
CA GLY A 219 -13.50 -15.27 10.87
C GLY A 219 -13.26 -13.99 10.06
N LYS A 220 -12.26 -13.99 9.17
CA LYS A 220 -11.99 -12.84 8.27
C LYS A 220 -13.12 -12.56 7.28
N LEU A 221 -13.85 -13.59 6.83
CA LEU A 221 -15.02 -13.41 6.00
C LEU A 221 -16.08 -12.63 6.78
N PHE A 222 -16.37 -13.03 8.01
CA PHE A 222 -17.37 -12.34 8.83
C PHE A 222 -16.92 -10.93 9.24
N GLU A 223 -15.65 -10.75 9.65
CA GLU A 223 -15.06 -9.42 9.86
C GLU A 223 -15.23 -8.51 8.63
N GLY A 224 -15.13 -9.06 7.42
CA GLY A 224 -15.33 -8.33 6.17
C GLY A 224 -16.76 -7.86 5.98
N LEU A 225 -17.74 -8.72 6.26
CA LEU A 225 -19.17 -8.37 6.20
C LEU A 225 -19.51 -7.29 7.24
N LEU A 226 -19.03 -7.46 8.47
CA LEU A 226 -19.24 -6.49 9.54
C LEU A 226 -18.56 -5.16 9.24
N ARG A 227 -17.34 -5.18 8.69
CA ARG A 227 -16.64 -3.97 8.23
C ARG A 227 -17.48 -3.22 7.20
N ASP A 228 -18.05 -3.92 6.22
CA ASP A 228 -18.84 -3.26 5.17
C ASP A 228 -20.12 -2.64 5.73
N HIS A 229 -20.78 -3.32 6.68
CA HIS A 229 -21.91 -2.75 7.41
C HIS A 229 -21.54 -1.48 8.19
N ILE A 230 -20.47 -1.51 8.99
CA ILE A 230 -20.00 -0.35 9.76
C ILE A 230 -19.56 0.78 8.82
N GLN A 231 -18.86 0.46 7.73
CA GLN A 231 -18.38 1.45 6.78
C GLN A 231 -19.54 2.19 6.09
N ASN A 232 -20.62 1.50 5.77
CA ASN A 232 -21.82 2.12 5.20
C ASN A 232 -22.46 3.09 6.21
N TYR A 233 -22.68 2.65 7.45
CA TYR A 233 -23.18 3.50 8.53
C TYR A 233 -22.32 4.77 8.72
N VAL A 234 -21.00 4.60 8.75
CA VAL A 234 -20.04 5.69 8.92
C VAL A 234 -20.08 6.70 7.78
N VAL A 235 -20.34 6.26 6.55
CA VAL A 235 -20.46 7.14 5.37
C VAL A 235 -21.81 7.83 5.35
N GLU A 236 -22.90 7.11 5.59
CA GLU A 236 -24.27 7.65 5.60
C GLU A 236 -24.47 8.74 6.66
N ASN A 237 -23.78 8.61 7.80
CA ASN A 237 -23.85 9.56 8.90
C ASN A 237 -22.70 10.58 8.91
N ALA A 238 -21.88 10.63 7.86
CA ALA A 238 -20.75 11.56 7.72
C ALA A 238 -19.79 11.60 8.95
N ILE A 239 -19.55 10.44 9.58
CA ILE A 239 -18.80 10.33 10.84
C ILE A 239 -17.29 10.58 10.64
N MET A 240 -16.72 10.12 9.52
CA MET A 240 -15.27 10.23 9.31
C MET A 240 -14.83 11.66 8.97
N SER A 241 -13.77 12.10 9.63
CA SER A 241 -13.09 13.36 9.33
C SER A 241 -12.63 13.41 7.87
N SER A 242 -12.79 14.58 7.24
CA SER A 242 -12.28 14.86 5.89
C SER A 242 -10.76 14.71 5.78
N ASN A 243 -10.04 14.84 6.90
CA ASN A 243 -8.58 14.83 6.97
C ASN A 243 -8.00 13.42 6.94
N GLN A 244 -8.82 12.38 7.14
CA GLN A 244 -8.40 10.98 7.11
C GLN A 244 -8.42 10.42 5.68
N HIS A 245 -7.26 9.95 5.22
CA HIS A 245 -7.11 9.32 3.90
C HIS A 245 -6.72 7.83 3.99
N GLY A 246 -6.21 7.36 5.13
CA GLY A 246 -5.77 5.99 5.33
C GLY A 246 -6.96 5.03 5.36
N PHE A 247 -6.89 3.91 4.64
CA PHE A 247 -7.94 2.89 4.56
C PHE A 247 -9.36 3.37 4.18
N MET A 248 -9.50 4.62 3.72
CA MET A 248 -10.77 5.19 3.30
C MET A 248 -11.04 4.87 1.84
N LYS A 249 -12.30 4.54 1.51
CA LYS A 249 -12.75 4.39 0.12
C LYS A 249 -12.49 5.70 -0.62
N ASP A 250 -11.99 5.60 -1.85
CA ASP A 250 -11.71 6.75 -2.71
C ASP A 250 -10.72 7.78 -2.12
N ARG A 251 -9.85 7.32 -1.22
CA ARG A 251 -8.68 8.03 -0.74
C ARG A 251 -7.44 7.15 -0.94
N SER A 252 -6.28 7.79 -1.02
CA SER A 252 -5.00 7.14 -1.26
C SER A 252 -3.84 8.03 -0.80
N CYS A 253 -2.65 7.44 -0.71
CA CYS A 253 -1.41 8.19 -0.47
C CYS A 253 -1.27 9.39 -1.42
N GLN A 254 -1.57 9.19 -2.71
CA GLN A 254 -1.49 10.24 -3.71
C GLN A 254 -2.48 11.39 -3.44
N THR A 255 -3.74 11.09 -3.10
CA THR A 255 -4.73 12.14 -2.79
C THR A 255 -4.36 12.92 -1.54
N ASN A 256 -3.78 12.25 -0.54
CA ASN A 256 -3.33 12.89 0.70
C ASN A 256 -2.17 13.86 0.42
N LEU A 257 -1.15 13.39 -0.30
CA LEU A 257 0.00 14.22 -0.69
C LEU A 257 -0.42 15.41 -1.56
N ILE A 258 -1.31 15.21 -2.54
CA ILE A 258 -1.80 16.31 -3.38
C ILE A 258 -2.56 17.33 -2.55
N ALA A 259 -3.49 16.91 -1.69
CA ALA A 259 -4.32 17.84 -0.92
C ALA A 259 -3.48 18.65 0.07
N PHE A 260 -2.62 17.97 0.85
CA PHE A 260 -1.78 18.63 1.85
C PHE A 260 -0.79 19.62 1.23
N TYR A 261 -0.03 19.18 0.22
CA TYR A 261 0.98 20.05 -0.40
C TYR A 261 0.40 21.06 -1.39
N ASP A 262 -0.87 20.95 -1.78
CA ASP A 262 -1.54 22.03 -2.51
C ASP A 262 -1.60 23.28 -1.63
N GLU A 263 -1.97 23.14 -0.37
CA GLU A 263 -1.99 24.25 0.59
C GLU A 263 -0.58 24.75 0.90
N VAL A 264 0.36 23.86 1.21
CA VAL A 264 1.77 24.24 1.46
C VAL A 264 2.35 25.01 0.27
N SER A 265 2.15 24.51 -0.95
CA SER A 265 2.68 25.18 -2.15
C SER A 265 2.01 26.53 -2.43
N LYS A 266 0.72 26.70 -2.11
CA LYS A 266 0.02 28.00 -2.20
C LYS A 266 0.64 29.03 -1.24
N LYS A 267 0.86 28.64 0.02
CA LYS A 267 1.46 29.50 1.05
C LYS A 267 2.87 29.95 0.68
N LEU A 268 3.71 28.99 0.27
CA LEU A 268 5.05 29.31 -0.23
C LEU A 268 5.03 30.25 -1.45
N ASP A 269 4.06 30.07 -2.36
CA ASP A 269 3.91 30.94 -3.55
C ASP A 269 3.50 32.38 -3.19
N SER A 270 2.76 32.55 -2.10
CA SER A 270 2.42 33.87 -1.53
C SER A 270 3.60 34.52 -0.79
N GLY A 271 4.69 33.79 -0.57
CA GLY A 271 5.91 34.29 0.07
C GLY A 271 6.03 33.96 1.56
N ASP A 272 5.06 33.22 2.12
CA ASP A 272 5.04 32.77 3.51
C ASP A 272 6.10 31.67 3.74
N ALA A 273 6.68 31.62 4.94
CA ALA A 273 7.39 30.45 5.44
C ALA A 273 6.40 29.41 5.98
N VAL A 274 6.69 28.11 5.85
CA VAL A 274 5.81 27.03 6.33
C VAL A 274 6.62 26.01 7.11
N ASP A 275 6.12 25.59 8.27
CA ASP A 275 6.65 24.45 9.01
C ASP A 275 5.72 23.25 8.84
N ILE A 276 6.31 22.08 8.60
CA ILE A 276 5.62 20.79 8.56
C ILE A 276 6.15 19.94 9.72
N ILE A 277 5.25 19.48 10.59
CA ILE A 277 5.55 18.52 11.64
C ILE A 277 5.03 17.15 11.22
N TYR A 278 5.94 16.17 11.15
CA TYR A 278 5.62 14.76 10.99
C TYR A 278 5.55 14.11 12.35
N LEU A 279 4.46 13.40 12.62
CA LEU A 279 4.18 12.72 13.88
C LEU A 279 4.15 11.20 13.66
N ASP A 280 4.80 10.45 14.54
CA ASP A 280 4.82 8.97 14.52
C ASP A 280 4.26 8.45 15.84
N PHE A 281 3.22 7.62 15.79
CA PHE A 281 2.73 6.91 16.97
C PHE A 281 3.66 5.74 17.33
N ALA A 282 3.92 5.55 18.61
CA ALA A 282 4.66 4.41 19.11
C ALA A 282 3.79 3.14 19.01
N LYS A 283 4.03 2.33 17.98
CA LYS A 283 3.38 1.02 17.77
C LYS A 283 1.84 1.11 17.70
N ALA A 284 1.35 2.08 16.95
CA ALA A 284 -0.05 2.52 16.91
C ALA A 284 -1.11 1.40 16.94
N PHE A 285 -0.99 0.39 16.06
CA PHE A 285 -1.98 -0.69 15.97
C PHE A 285 -1.95 -1.62 17.19
N ASP A 286 -0.78 -1.81 17.82
CA ASP A 286 -0.60 -2.73 18.94
C ASP A 286 -1.04 -2.10 20.28
N THR A 287 -1.16 -0.78 20.34
CA THR A 287 -1.37 -0.03 21.60
C THR A 287 -2.80 0.47 21.81
N VAL A 288 -3.71 0.33 20.84
CA VAL A 288 -5.11 0.78 20.98
C VAL A 288 -5.77 0.12 22.22
N PRO A 289 -6.19 0.90 23.23
CA PRO A 289 -6.86 0.35 24.41
C PRO A 289 -8.30 -0.05 24.11
N HIS A 290 -8.71 -1.25 24.53
CA HIS A 290 -9.97 -1.84 24.13
C HIS A 290 -11.20 -1.12 24.72
N LYS A 291 -11.19 -0.74 26.00
CA LYS A 291 -12.35 -0.07 26.61
C LYS A 291 -12.56 1.32 26.03
N ARG A 292 -11.47 2.06 25.81
CA ARG A 292 -11.49 3.38 25.16
C ARG A 292 -11.98 3.31 23.71
N LEU A 293 -11.57 2.29 22.96
CA LEU A 293 -12.10 2.02 21.63
C LEU A 293 -13.61 1.78 21.67
N LEU A 294 -14.09 0.89 22.54
CA LEU A 294 -15.52 0.59 22.67
C LEU A 294 -16.34 1.81 23.06
N SER A 295 -15.81 2.68 23.94
CA SER A 295 -16.44 3.94 24.30
C SER A 295 -16.65 4.85 23.07
N LYS A 296 -15.64 5.00 22.21
CA LYS A 296 -15.78 5.77 20.96
C LYS A 296 -16.76 5.13 19.98
N LEU A 297 -16.76 3.80 19.87
CA LEU A 297 -17.69 3.09 18.98
C LEU A 297 -19.14 3.29 19.40
N ARG A 298 -19.42 3.25 20.71
CA ARG A 298 -20.75 3.55 21.26
C ARG A 298 -21.11 5.03 21.07
N SER A 299 -20.17 5.95 21.24
CA SER A 299 -20.44 7.40 21.13
C SER A 299 -20.79 7.87 19.72
N ILE A 300 -20.32 7.18 18.68
CA ILE A 300 -20.71 7.44 17.29
C ILE A 300 -22.06 6.80 16.90
N GLY A 301 -22.75 6.15 17.85
CA GLY A 301 -24.07 5.58 17.66
C GLY A 301 -24.08 4.18 17.03
N LEU A 302 -22.98 3.42 17.04
CA LEU A 302 -23.06 2.02 16.60
C LEU A 302 -24.00 1.20 17.51
N SER A 303 -24.72 0.25 16.91
CA SER A 303 -25.65 -0.61 17.63
C SER A 303 -24.94 -1.43 18.72
N GLU A 304 -25.59 -1.64 19.86
CA GLU A 304 -24.97 -2.37 20.99
C GLU A 304 -24.58 -3.81 20.63
N VAL A 305 -25.33 -4.47 19.74
CA VAL A 305 -25.02 -5.82 19.24
C VAL A 305 -23.65 -5.86 18.55
N VAL A 306 -23.37 -4.86 17.70
CA VAL A 306 -22.07 -4.74 17.01
C VAL A 306 -20.96 -4.41 18.02
N CYS A 307 -21.20 -3.50 18.96
CA CYS A 307 -20.23 -3.13 19.99
C CYS A 307 -19.88 -4.33 20.89
N THR A 308 -20.88 -5.11 21.33
CA THR A 308 -20.70 -6.33 22.14
C THR A 308 -19.92 -7.39 21.36
N TRP A 309 -20.22 -7.57 20.06
CA TRP A 309 -19.46 -8.50 19.23
C TRP A 309 -17.99 -8.09 19.08
N ILE A 310 -17.71 -6.80 18.86
CA ILE A 310 -16.35 -6.26 18.77
C ILE A 310 -15.62 -6.41 20.11
N GLU A 311 -16.29 -6.15 21.23
CA GLU A 311 -15.76 -6.36 22.57
C GLU A 311 -15.32 -7.81 22.75
N ASN A 312 -16.19 -8.77 22.44
CA ASN A 312 -15.85 -10.19 22.52
C ASN A 312 -14.73 -10.58 21.53
N TRP A 313 -14.71 -9.99 20.32
CA TRP A 313 -13.67 -10.22 19.31
C TRP A 313 -12.28 -9.78 19.77
N LEU A 314 -12.19 -8.71 20.57
CA LEU A 314 -10.95 -8.18 21.14
C LEU A 314 -10.46 -8.96 22.38
N GLN A 315 -11.39 -9.54 23.15
CA GLN A 315 -11.11 -10.28 24.38
C GLN A 315 -10.62 -11.72 24.16
N ASP A 316 -9.87 -12.25 25.13
CA ASP A 316 -9.37 -13.64 25.20
C ASP A 316 -8.62 -14.11 23.95
N ARG A 317 -7.96 -13.17 23.26
CA ARG A 317 -7.15 -13.47 22.10
C ARG A 317 -5.80 -14.05 22.49
N VAL A 318 -5.36 -15.04 21.72
CA VAL A 318 -4.05 -15.67 21.89
C VAL A 318 -3.29 -15.73 20.59
N GLN A 319 -1.97 -15.63 20.67
CA GLN A 319 -1.07 -15.70 19.54
C GLN A 319 0.13 -16.61 19.82
N ARG A 320 0.71 -17.15 18.76
CA ARG A 320 2.02 -17.81 18.77
C ARG A 320 2.79 -17.45 17.52
N VAL A 321 4.11 -17.33 17.62
CA VAL A 321 5.00 -17.04 16.49
C VAL A 321 5.37 -18.34 15.77
N VAL A 322 5.45 -18.28 14.45
CA VAL A 322 5.88 -19.39 13.59
C VAL A 322 7.18 -19.03 12.89
N VAL A 323 8.23 -19.80 13.12
CA VAL A 323 9.55 -19.68 12.46
C VAL A 323 9.87 -21.01 11.80
N ASN A 324 10.00 -21.00 10.47
CA ASN A 324 10.36 -22.18 9.66
C ASN A 324 9.49 -23.45 9.92
N GLY A 325 8.23 -23.27 10.31
CA GLY A 325 7.31 -24.37 10.62
C GLY A 325 7.30 -24.78 12.10
N THR A 326 8.21 -24.24 12.91
CA THR A 326 8.24 -24.41 14.36
C THR A 326 7.41 -23.33 15.06
N PHE A 327 6.71 -23.72 16.12
CA PHE A 327 5.79 -22.87 16.87
C PHE A 327 6.40 -22.45 18.22
N SER A 328 6.17 -21.20 18.60
CA SER A 328 6.35 -20.76 19.99
C SER A 328 5.20 -21.27 20.88
N THR A 329 5.35 -21.02 22.18
CA THR A 329 4.24 -21.05 23.14
C THR A 329 3.12 -20.05 22.79
N TRP A 330 1.93 -20.24 23.35
CA TRP A 330 0.81 -19.32 23.20
C TRP A 330 0.90 -18.18 24.23
N ASN A 331 0.76 -16.94 23.77
CA ASN A 331 0.69 -15.74 24.62
C ASN A 331 -0.65 -15.02 24.45
N LYS A 332 -1.10 -14.36 25.52
CA LYS A 332 -2.28 -13.50 25.48
C LYS A 332 -1.98 -12.20 24.72
N VAL A 333 -2.97 -11.72 23.98
CA VAL A 333 -2.95 -10.39 23.36
C VAL A 333 -3.76 -9.44 24.24
N LEU A 334 -3.09 -8.44 24.81
CA LEU A 334 -3.68 -7.59 25.86
C LEU A 334 -4.26 -6.26 25.34
N SER A 335 -3.81 -5.79 24.18
CA SER A 335 -4.26 -4.53 23.58
C SER A 335 -4.12 -4.55 22.07
N GLY A 336 -4.58 -3.47 21.45
CA GLY A 336 -4.41 -3.23 20.02
C GLY A 336 -5.51 -3.86 19.19
N VAL A 337 -5.50 -3.48 17.91
CA VAL A 337 -6.29 -4.10 16.87
C VAL A 337 -5.41 -5.10 16.11
N PRO A 338 -5.80 -6.39 15.98
CA PRO A 338 -4.92 -7.43 15.44
C PRO A 338 -4.34 -7.08 14.06
N GLN A 339 -3.01 -7.01 13.94
CA GLN A 339 -2.34 -6.75 12.66
C GLN A 339 -2.56 -7.90 11.68
N GLY A 340 -3.34 -7.65 10.63
CA GLY A 340 -3.75 -8.67 9.65
C GLY A 340 -5.22 -9.10 9.73
N SER A 341 -5.97 -8.55 10.70
CA SER A 341 -7.44 -8.54 10.69
C SER A 341 -8.00 -7.70 9.54
N VAL A 342 -9.26 -7.95 9.20
CA VAL A 342 -10.00 -7.19 8.20
C VAL A 342 -10.64 -5.95 8.84
N LEU A 343 -11.09 -6.08 10.09
CA LEU A 343 -11.80 -5.03 10.82
C LEU A 343 -10.84 -4.02 11.50
N GLY A 344 -9.64 -4.44 11.89
CA GLY A 344 -8.69 -3.64 12.66
C GLY A 344 -8.38 -2.25 12.08
N PRO A 345 -8.09 -2.10 10.77
CA PRO A 345 -7.84 -0.78 10.17
C PRO A 345 -9.01 0.20 10.29
N LEU A 346 -10.26 -0.28 10.15
CA LEU A 346 -11.45 0.55 10.31
C LEU A 346 -11.60 1.01 11.77
N LEU A 347 -11.43 0.09 12.72
CA LEU A 347 -11.51 0.42 14.15
C LEU A 347 -10.41 1.41 14.57
N PHE A 348 -9.19 1.25 14.03
CA PHE A 348 -8.11 2.20 14.27
C PHE A 348 -8.46 3.60 13.75
N ASN A 349 -8.98 3.70 12.52
CA ASN A 349 -9.41 4.97 11.95
C ASN A 349 -10.51 5.64 12.77
N LEU A 350 -11.53 4.88 13.19
CA LEU A 350 -12.60 5.39 14.05
C LEU A 350 -12.06 5.86 15.40
N PHE A 351 -11.06 5.15 15.95
CA PHE A 351 -10.44 5.50 17.21
C PHE A 351 -9.67 6.82 17.17
N ILE A 352 -9.00 7.13 16.07
CA ILE A 352 -8.22 8.37 15.92
C ILE A 352 -9.00 9.50 15.23
N ASN A 353 -10.30 9.31 14.97
CA ASN A 353 -11.08 10.21 14.12
C ASN A 353 -11.21 11.63 14.69
N ASP A 354 -11.23 11.74 16.02
CA ASP A 354 -11.27 12.98 16.81
C ASP A 354 -9.88 13.59 17.06
N LEU A 355 -8.79 13.01 16.53
CA LEU A 355 -7.41 13.50 16.73
C LEU A 355 -7.24 14.96 16.30
N GLY A 356 -8.00 15.40 15.29
CA GLY A 356 -7.93 16.76 14.76
C GLY A 356 -8.90 17.75 15.40
N GLU A 357 -9.70 17.33 16.38
CA GLU A 357 -10.63 18.26 17.04
C GLU A 357 -9.86 19.31 17.84
N GLY A 358 -10.18 20.58 17.61
CA GLY A 358 -9.51 21.71 18.26
C GLY A 358 -8.15 22.10 17.65
N ILE A 359 -7.69 21.40 16.61
CA ILE A 359 -6.43 21.73 15.91
C ILE A 359 -6.72 22.80 14.85
N MET A 360 -5.99 23.92 14.92
CA MET A 360 -6.17 25.05 14.01
C MET A 360 -5.29 24.96 12.77
N SER A 361 -4.13 24.32 12.88
CA SER A 361 -3.23 24.06 11.75
C SER A 361 -3.81 23.00 10.80
N ASN A 362 -3.35 23.00 9.54
CA ASN A 362 -3.79 22.00 8.57
C ASN A 362 -3.25 20.62 8.96
N LEU A 363 -4.12 19.77 9.49
CA LEU A 363 -3.82 18.39 9.88
C LEU A 363 -4.21 17.42 8.77
N SER A 364 -3.29 16.51 8.45
CA SER A 364 -3.50 15.47 7.44
C SER A 364 -3.12 14.10 8.00
N VAL A 365 -4.05 13.15 7.90
CA VAL A 365 -3.93 11.83 8.52
C VAL A 365 -4.02 10.72 7.47
N PHE A 366 -3.13 9.75 7.55
CA PHE A 366 -3.18 8.50 6.79
C PHE A 366 -2.96 7.34 7.74
N ALA A 367 -4.03 6.91 8.41
CA ALA A 367 -3.95 5.99 9.54
C ALA A 367 -2.92 6.50 10.59
N ASP A 368 -1.85 5.75 10.86
CA ASP A 368 -0.83 6.12 11.85
C ASP A 368 0.10 7.25 11.38
N ASP A 369 0.30 7.41 10.07
CA ASP A 369 1.10 8.49 9.51
C ASP A 369 0.32 9.81 9.61
N THR A 370 0.73 10.70 10.52
CA THR A 370 0.09 12.01 10.75
C THR A 370 1.07 13.14 10.49
N LYS A 371 0.59 14.22 9.85
CA LYS A 371 1.37 15.44 9.70
C LYS A 371 0.49 16.67 9.82
N LEU A 372 1.07 17.75 10.33
CA LEU A 372 0.43 19.06 10.39
C LEU A 372 1.35 20.12 9.77
N CYS A 373 0.75 21.14 9.17
CA CYS A 373 1.52 22.30 8.71
C CYS A 373 0.83 23.62 9.03
N ARG A 374 1.66 24.65 9.17
CA ARG A 374 1.21 26.03 9.37
C ARG A 374 2.18 27.02 8.71
N PRO A 375 1.68 28.12 8.13
CA PRO A 375 2.51 29.30 7.88
C PRO A 375 3.13 29.82 9.18
N VAL A 376 4.41 30.21 9.14
CA VAL A 376 5.21 30.61 10.32
C VAL A 376 6.06 31.85 10.02
N ASP A 377 5.40 32.97 9.80
CA ASP A 377 6.07 34.26 9.53
C ASP A 377 6.26 35.11 10.80
N SER A 378 5.66 34.69 11.91
CA SER A 378 5.72 35.40 13.19
C SER A 378 5.94 34.46 14.38
N ILE A 379 6.41 35.02 15.51
CA ILE A 379 6.51 34.28 16.78
C ILE A 379 5.13 33.75 17.20
N GLN A 380 4.06 34.52 16.94
CA GLN A 380 2.70 34.10 17.26
C GLN A 380 2.29 32.84 16.48
N ASP A 381 2.72 32.70 15.24
CA ASP A 381 2.45 31.49 14.46
C ASP A 381 3.20 30.27 14.98
N VAL A 382 4.45 30.46 15.40
CA VAL A 382 5.25 29.42 16.07
C VAL A 382 4.55 28.99 17.36
N THR A 383 4.10 29.94 18.18
CA THR A 383 3.34 29.65 19.41
C THR A 383 2.04 28.91 19.09
N SER A 384 1.33 29.30 18.05
CA SER A 384 0.08 28.64 17.65
C SER A 384 0.31 27.20 17.18
N LEU A 385 1.38 26.94 16.42
CA LEU A 385 1.75 25.58 16.02
C LEU A 385 2.21 24.74 17.22
N GLN A 386 2.92 25.33 18.19
CA GLN A 386 3.26 24.65 19.45
C GLN A 386 2.01 24.33 20.27
N GLN A 387 1.03 25.23 20.35
CA GLN A 387 -0.24 24.97 21.04
C GLN A 387 -1.00 23.80 20.41
N ASP A 388 -1.04 23.69 19.07
CA ASP A 388 -1.62 22.54 18.39
C ASP A 388 -0.87 21.23 18.75
N LEU A 389 0.46 21.26 18.85
CA LEU A 389 1.25 20.10 19.30
C LEU A 389 0.96 19.72 20.76
N ASP A 390 0.77 20.71 21.63
CA ASP A 390 0.42 20.49 23.03
C ASP A 390 -0.98 19.87 23.15
N GLN A 391 -1.94 20.31 22.33
CA GLN A 391 -3.27 19.68 22.26
C GLN A 391 -3.19 18.23 21.77
N LEU A 392 -2.37 17.94 20.76
CA LEU A 392 -2.14 16.56 20.30
C LEU A 392 -1.48 15.70 21.39
N ALA A 393 -0.55 16.26 22.15
CA ALA A 393 0.06 15.58 23.30
C ALA A 393 -0.96 15.27 24.40
N ILE A 394 -1.84 16.22 24.72
CA ILE A 394 -2.94 16.04 25.68
C ILE A 394 -3.90 14.96 25.17
N TRP A 395 -4.29 14.99 23.90
CA TRP A 395 -5.13 13.95 23.29
C TRP A 395 -4.46 12.58 23.37
N ALA A 396 -3.16 12.50 23.05
CA ALA A 396 -2.37 11.27 23.09
C ALA A 396 -2.30 10.68 24.50
N ALA A 397 -2.07 11.52 25.52
CA ALA A 397 -2.11 11.10 26.91
C ALA A 397 -3.52 10.66 27.32
N LYS A 398 -4.53 11.49 27.01
CA LYS A 398 -5.95 11.21 27.27
C LYS A 398 -6.35 9.87 26.73
N TRP A 399 -5.98 9.52 25.49
CA TRP A 399 -6.40 8.29 24.79
C TRP A 399 -5.37 7.15 24.81
N GLN A 400 -4.29 7.31 25.59
CA GLN A 400 -3.19 6.33 25.74
C GLN A 400 -2.50 5.94 24.40
N MET A 401 -2.41 6.90 23.48
CA MET A 401 -1.75 6.78 22.17
C MET A 401 -0.43 7.56 22.16
N ARG A 402 0.63 6.97 22.70
CA ARG A 402 1.91 7.66 22.83
C ARG A 402 2.56 7.96 21.47
N PHE A 403 3.09 9.17 21.31
CA PHE A 403 3.98 9.51 20.20
C PHE A 403 5.40 8.99 20.43
N ASN A 404 6.08 8.64 19.35
CA ASN A 404 7.51 8.34 19.32
C ASN A 404 8.27 9.62 18.93
N VAL A 405 8.59 10.45 19.92
CA VAL A 405 9.17 11.79 19.70
C VAL A 405 10.47 11.75 18.88
N ASP A 406 11.31 10.72 19.09
CA ASP A 406 12.57 10.54 18.33
C ASP A 406 12.35 10.41 16.82
N LYS A 407 11.20 9.89 16.41
CA LYS A 407 10.82 9.75 15.00
C LYS A 407 9.93 10.88 14.50
N CYS A 408 9.35 11.68 15.40
CA CYS A 408 8.74 12.93 14.99
C CYS A 408 9.82 13.86 14.42
N LYS A 409 9.46 14.61 13.37
CA LYS A 409 10.38 15.50 12.67
C LYS A 409 9.70 16.80 12.31
N VAL A 410 10.44 17.91 12.41
CA VAL A 410 10.04 19.19 11.83
C VAL A 410 10.84 19.45 10.55
N MET A 411 10.15 19.86 9.49
CA MET A 411 10.73 20.33 8.24
C MET A 411 10.33 21.78 8.01
N HIS A 412 11.34 22.65 7.90
CA HIS A 412 11.18 24.08 7.70
C HIS A 412 11.26 24.43 6.21
N LEU A 413 10.23 25.10 5.66
CA LEU A 413 10.16 25.52 4.27
C LEU A 413 10.03 27.04 4.13
N GLY A 414 10.50 27.57 3.00
CA GLY A 414 10.50 29.00 2.70
C GLY A 414 11.83 29.68 3.06
N CYS A 415 12.22 30.68 2.28
CA CYS A 415 13.51 31.37 2.44
C CYS A 415 13.58 32.26 3.69
N LYS A 416 12.43 32.71 4.19
CA LYS A 416 12.31 33.58 5.38
C LYS A 416 12.07 32.81 6.68
N ASN A 417 12.13 31.48 6.64
CA ASN A 417 11.75 30.64 7.77
C ASN A 417 12.74 30.81 8.95
N MET A 418 12.19 31.07 10.14
CA MET A 418 12.95 31.30 11.38
C MET A 418 13.57 30.02 11.97
N GLN A 419 13.19 28.85 11.46
CA GLN A 419 13.61 27.53 11.94
C GLN A 419 13.39 27.32 13.45
N ALA A 420 12.20 27.71 13.90
CA ALA A 420 11.82 27.63 15.30
C ALA A 420 11.89 26.19 15.85
N PRO A 421 12.31 25.99 17.11
CA PRO A 421 12.22 24.69 17.76
C PRO A 421 10.78 24.41 18.22
N TYR A 422 10.39 23.14 18.20
CA TYR A 422 9.13 22.66 18.76
C TYR A 422 9.38 21.51 19.72
N ASN A 423 8.51 21.38 20.71
CA ASN A 423 8.56 20.31 21.71
C ASN A 423 7.31 19.45 21.63
N LEU A 424 7.43 18.18 21.98
CA LEU A 424 6.32 17.26 22.18
C LEU A 424 6.58 16.48 23.47
N ASN A 425 5.66 16.56 24.44
CA ASN A 425 5.84 15.99 25.78
C ASN A 425 7.15 16.46 26.45
N GLY A 426 7.47 17.75 26.35
CA GLY A 426 8.68 18.35 26.92
C GLY A 426 9.99 17.97 26.22
N THR A 427 9.94 17.17 25.14
CA THR A 427 11.12 16.74 24.37
C THR A 427 11.16 17.44 23.02
N ALA A 428 12.33 17.95 22.63
CA ALA A 428 12.51 18.67 21.37
C ALA A 428 12.33 17.74 20.16
N ILE A 429 11.54 18.20 19.17
CA ILE A 429 11.34 17.51 17.91
C ILE A 429 12.58 17.71 17.02
N GLY A 430 13.11 16.62 16.47
CA GLY A 430 14.29 16.68 15.60
C GLY A 430 14.03 17.40 14.28
N LYS A 431 14.96 18.24 13.84
CA LYS A 431 14.90 18.89 12.51
C LYS A 431 15.23 17.89 11.39
N SER A 432 14.58 18.07 10.24
CA SER A 432 14.88 17.32 9.03
C SER A 432 14.77 18.17 7.76
N ILE A 433 15.70 17.95 6.84
CA ILE A 433 15.70 18.57 5.51
C ILE A 433 15.03 17.68 4.45
N MET A 434 14.77 16.40 4.77
CA MET A 434 14.19 15.45 3.84
C MET A 434 13.48 14.32 4.60
N GLU A 435 12.21 14.12 4.30
CA GLU A 435 11.37 13.10 4.92
C GLU A 435 10.72 12.18 3.89
N LYS A 436 10.38 10.97 4.34
CA LYS A 436 9.68 10.00 3.51
C LYS A 436 8.19 10.01 3.84
N ASP A 437 7.45 10.86 3.15
CA ASP A 437 6.00 11.02 3.30
C ASP A 437 5.23 10.05 2.38
N LEU A 438 4.49 9.10 2.97
CA LEU A 438 3.65 8.11 2.28
C LEU A 438 4.33 7.38 1.10
N GLY A 439 5.64 7.14 1.21
CA GLY A 439 6.44 6.42 0.22
C GLY A 439 7.19 7.30 -0.79
N VAL A 440 7.06 8.62 -0.69
CA VAL A 440 7.71 9.63 -1.53
C VAL A 440 8.74 10.40 -0.68
N LEU A 441 9.92 10.67 -1.24
CA LEU A 441 10.88 11.58 -0.59
C LEU A 441 10.48 13.02 -0.87
N VAL A 442 10.30 13.81 0.19
CA VAL A 442 10.03 15.24 0.16
C VAL A 442 11.20 15.95 0.82
N ASP A 443 11.77 16.93 0.15
CA ASP A 443 12.81 17.80 0.72
C ASP A 443 12.25 19.17 1.06
N ASN A 444 12.99 19.92 1.88
CA ASN A 444 12.60 21.26 2.34
C ASN A 444 12.57 22.35 1.24
N LYS A 445 12.90 21.99 0.00
CA LYS A 445 12.74 22.84 -1.20
C LYS A 445 11.60 22.36 -2.09
N LEU A 446 10.86 21.33 -1.67
CA LEU A 446 9.87 20.60 -2.46
C LEU A 446 10.40 20.17 -3.83
N GLY A 447 11.70 19.87 -3.90
CA GLY A 447 12.37 19.34 -5.08
C GLY A 447 12.04 17.87 -5.29
N CYS A 448 11.95 17.45 -6.56
CA CYS A 448 11.64 16.07 -6.92
C CYS A 448 12.87 15.25 -7.36
N SER A 449 14.06 15.86 -7.50
CA SER A 449 15.23 15.16 -8.06
C SER A 449 15.65 13.95 -7.21
N LYS A 450 15.65 14.07 -5.87
CA LYS A 450 15.99 12.96 -4.96
C LYS A 450 14.98 11.82 -5.04
N GLN A 451 13.69 12.15 -5.16
CA GLN A 451 12.64 11.15 -5.38
C GLN A 451 12.78 10.47 -6.75
N CYS A 452 13.14 11.20 -7.81
CA CYS A 452 13.37 10.62 -9.14
C CYS A 452 14.51 9.58 -9.10
N GLN A 453 15.63 9.92 -8.45
CA GLN A 453 16.75 9.01 -8.22
C GLN A 453 16.32 7.76 -7.45
N ALA A 454 15.57 7.94 -6.35
CA ALA A 454 15.09 6.84 -5.54
C ALA A 454 14.08 5.93 -6.29
N ALA A 455 13.20 6.50 -7.12
CA ALA A 455 12.26 5.76 -7.96
C ALA A 455 13.00 4.97 -9.06
N ALA A 456 13.94 5.62 -9.76
CA ALA A 456 14.77 4.98 -10.78
C ALA A 456 15.62 3.84 -10.19
N ALA A 457 16.23 4.04 -9.03
CA ALA A 457 17.02 3.02 -8.34
C ALA A 457 16.17 1.78 -7.98
N ARG A 458 14.97 1.99 -7.41
CA ARG A 458 14.01 0.91 -7.11
C ARG A 458 13.60 0.14 -8.36
N ALA A 459 13.22 0.85 -9.41
CA ALA A 459 12.82 0.26 -10.68
C ALA A 459 13.97 -0.54 -11.33
N ASN A 460 15.19 0.02 -11.34
CA ASN A 460 16.38 -0.65 -11.86
C ASN A 460 16.74 -1.92 -11.07
N LYS A 461 16.51 -1.94 -9.75
CA LYS A 461 16.73 -3.15 -8.93
C LYS A 461 15.83 -4.30 -9.40
N VAL A 462 14.56 -4.03 -9.65
CA VAL A 462 13.60 -5.01 -10.17
C VAL A 462 13.95 -5.40 -11.61
N LEU A 463 14.27 -4.42 -12.46
CA LEU A 463 14.70 -4.68 -13.84
C LEU A 463 15.95 -5.57 -13.90
N SER A 464 16.88 -5.39 -12.96
CA SER A 464 18.08 -6.23 -12.82
C SER A 464 17.74 -7.66 -12.38
N CYS A 465 16.74 -7.84 -11.51
CA CYS A 465 16.19 -9.16 -11.19
C CYS A 465 15.60 -9.84 -12.43
N ILE A 466 14.84 -9.13 -13.26
CA ILE A 466 14.30 -9.66 -14.53
C ILE A 466 15.45 -10.03 -15.46
N LYS A 467 16.40 -9.11 -15.69
CA LYS A 467 17.55 -9.33 -16.58
C LYS A 467 18.34 -10.57 -16.17
N ARG A 468 18.60 -10.79 -14.88
CA ARG A 468 19.44 -11.92 -14.43
C ARG A 468 18.68 -13.22 -14.23
N GLY A 469 17.40 -13.14 -13.85
CA GLY A 469 16.65 -14.31 -13.42
C GLY A 469 15.62 -14.83 -14.42
N ILE A 470 15.37 -14.12 -15.53
CA ILE A 470 14.53 -14.59 -16.64
C ILE A 470 15.45 -14.87 -17.84
N ASP A 471 15.35 -16.08 -18.38
CA ASP A 471 16.17 -16.57 -19.48
C ASP A 471 15.59 -16.08 -20.83
N SER A 472 14.26 -16.08 -20.97
CA SER A 472 13.54 -15.60 -22.15
C SER A 472 13.68 -14.08 -22.34
N ARG A 473 13.83 -13.67 -23.61
CA ARG A 473 13.86 -12.27 -24.06
C ARG A 473 12.72 -11.94 -25.01
N GLU A 474 11.77 -12.86 -25.17
CA GLU A 474 10.60 -12.64 -26.00
C GLU A 474 9.75 -11.50 -25.44
N GLU A 475 9.10 -10.74 -26.34
CA GLU A 475 8.26 -9.61 -25.98
C GLU A 475 7.17 -10.01 -24.97
N GLY A 476 6.52 -11.16 -25.21
CA GLY A 476 5.47 -11.72 -24.36
C GLY A 476 5.91 -12.05 -22.93
N VAL A 477 7.21 -12.03 -22.63
CA VAL A 477 7.74 -12.23 -21.27
C VAL A 477 8.21 -10.91 -20.68
N ILE A 478 9.11 -10.20 -21.37
CA ILE A 478 9.77 -9.01 -20.81
C ILE A 478 8.79 -7.85 -20.64
N LEU A 479 7.89 -7.64 -21.61
CA LEU A 479 6.99 -6.49 -21.60
C LEU A 479 5.93 -6.58 -20.48
N PRO A 480 5.26 -7.73 -20.25
CA PRO A 480 4.38 -7.88 -19.09
C PRO A 480 5.11 -7.71 -17.76
N LEU A 481 6.31 -8.29 -17.60
CA LEU A 481 7.11 -8.13 -16.37
C LEU A 481 7.51 -6.68 -16.13
N TYR A 482 7.95 -5.95 -17.16
CA TYR A 482 8.25 -4.53 -17.06
C TYR A 482 7.02 -3.73 -16.61
N ARG A 483 5.88 -3.91 -17.29
CA ARG A 483 4.63 -3.19 -17.02
C ARG A 483 4.09 -3.49 -15.62
N ALA A 484 4.23 -4.71 -15.13
CA ALA A 484 3.67 -5.16 -13.86
C ALA A 484 4.60 -4.93 -12.65
N LEU A 485 5.92 -4.99 -12.83
CA LEU A 485 6.87 -5.01 -11.70
C LEU A 485 7.82 -3.81 -11.68
N VAL A 486 8.20 -3.26 -12.84
CA VAL A 486 9.20 -2.17 -12.92
C VAL A 486 8.52 -0.82 -12.98
N ARG A 487 7.61 -0.61 -13.95
CA ARG A 487 6.95 0.67 -14.20
C ARG A 487 6.19 1.23 -12.98
N PRO A 488 5.53 0.43 -12.12
CA PRO A 488 4.84 0.96 -10.94
C PRO A 488 5.76 1.74 -9.99
N HIS A 489 7.05 1.39 -9.90
CA HIS A 489 8.01 2.14 -9.09
C HIS A 489 8.32 3.54 -9.63
N LEU A 490 8.13 3.76 -10.93
CA LEU A 490 8.34 5.04 -11.61
C LEU A 490 7.09 5.91 -11.59
N GLU A 491 5.91 5.32 -11.46
CA GLU A 491 4.62 6.01 -11.57
C GLU A 491 3.89 6.18 -10.22
N TYR A 492 4.35 5.55 -9.13
CA TYR A 492 3.70 5.66 -7.81
C TYR A 492 3.65 7.11 -7.32
N ALA A 493 2.42 7.63 -7.13
CA ALA A 493 2.12 9.00 -6.70
C ALA A 493 2.80 10.09 -7.54
N VAL A 494 3.16 9.82 -8.80
CA VAL A 494 3.91 10.75 -9.65
C VAL A 494 3.17 12.05 -9.93
N GLN A 495 1.84 12.07 -9.78
CA GLN A 495 1.04 13.29 -9.82
C GLN A 495 1.49 14.30 -8.76
N PHE A 496 1.97 13.86 -7.61
CA PHE A 496 2.50 14.77 -6.61
C PHE A 496 3.91 15.28 -6.99
N TRP A 497 4.83 14.39 -7.34
CA TRP A 497 6.27 14.70 -7.51
C TRP A 497 6.75 14.78 -8.96
N SER A 498 5.88 15.05 -9.94
CA SER A 498 6.24 14.98 -11.37
C SER A 498 7.45 15.87 -11.70
N PRO A 499 8.52 15.33 -12.32
CA PRO A 499 9.71 16.10 -12.62
C PRO A 499 9.48 17.14 -13.71
N VAL A 500 10.02 18.34 -13.49
CA VAL A 500 10.06 19.45 -14.47
C VAL A 500 11.44 19.55 -15.11
N LEU A 501 12.52 19.20 -14.38
CA LEU A 501 13.87 19.28 -14.90
C LEU A 501 14.14 18.18 -15.93
N LYS A 502 14.68 18.57 -17.10
CA LYS A 502 15.03 17.66 -18.19
C LYS A 502 15.93 16.50 -17.72
N ARG A 503 16.87 16.76 -16.81
CA ARG A 503 17.77 15.73 -16.25
C ARG A 503 17.01 14.63 -15.51
N ASP A 504 15.98 15.00 -14.74
CA ASP A 504 15.20 14.07 -13.91
C ASP A 504 14.21 13.29 -14.79
N ILE A 505 13.63 13.96 -15.79
CA ILE A 505 12.82 13.31 -16.84
C ILE A 505 13.65 12.24 -17.56
N ILE A 506 14.86 12.59 -18.01
CA ILE A 506 15.78 11.65 -18.67
C ILE A 506 16.18 10.50 -17.74
N GLU A 507 16.39 10.76 -16.46
CA GLU A 507 16.75 9.73 -15.48
C GLU A 507 15.67 8.64 -15.38
N LEU A 508 14.40 9.03 -15.29
CA LEU A 508 13.29 8.07 -15.31
C LEU A 508 13.22 7.36 -16.67
N GLU A 509 13.35 8.09 -17.78
CA GLU A 509 13.25 7.56 -19.15
C GLU A 509 14.34 6.51 -19.44
N ARG A 510 15.55 6.67 -18.87
CA ARG A 510 16.64 5.69 -18.97
C ARG A 510 16.24 4.30 -18.48
N VAL A 511 15.35 4.19 -17.50
CA VAL A 511 14.85 2.89 -17.02
C VAL A 511 14.02 2.20 -18.10
N GLN A 512 13.10 2.92 -18.75
CA GLN A 512 12.31 2.36 -19.85
C GLN A 512 13.20 2.00 -21.05
N ARG A 513 14.14 2.88 -21.43
CA ARG A 513 15.13 2.61 -22.49
C ARG A 513 15.89 1.30 -22.26
N ARG A 514 16.34 1.06 -21.03
CA ARG A 514 17.01 -0.19 -20.64
C ARG A 514 16.08 -1.40 -20.74
N ALA A 515 14.83 -1.26 -20.30
CA ALA A 515 13.86 -2.34 -20.33
C ALA A 515 13.48 -2.74 -21.76
N THR A 516 13.21 -1.77 -22.64
CA THR A 516 12.87 -2.04 -24.04
C THR A 516 14.04 -2.69 -24.80
N LYS A 517 15.29 -2.36 -24.46
CA LYS A 517 16.48 -2.98 -25.06
C LYS A 517 16.69 -4.44 -24.63
N LEU A 518 16.03 -4.92 -23.57
CA LEU A 518 16.09 -6.34 -23.18
C LEU A 518 15.21 -7.24 -24.06
N VAL A 519 14.27 -6.67 -24.80
CA VAL A 519 13.41 -7.44 -25.70
C VAL A 519 14.22 -7.83 -26.94
N LYS A 520 14.14 -9.10 -27.31
CA LYS A 520 14.82 -9.65 -28.50
C LYS A 520 14.39 -8.91 -29.76
N GLY A 521 15.34 -8.53 -30.61
CA GLY A 521 15.09 -7.80 -31.86
C GLY A 521 14.96 -6.29 -31.69
N MET A 522 15.19 -5.77 -30.48
CA MET A 522 15.13 -4.34 -30.15
C MET A 522 16.52 -3.72 -29.87
N GLU A 523 17.59 -4.49 -30.01
CA GLU A 523 18.94 -4.14 -29.57
C GLU A 523 19.54 -2.98 -30.37
N SER A 524 19.37 -3.00 -31.70
CA SER A 524 19.90 -2.03 -32.66
C SER A 524 18.97 -0.86 -32.95
N LEU A 525 17.68 -0.99 -32.62
CA LEU A 525 16.69 0.05 -32.90
C LEU A 525 16.89 1.28 -32.01
N SER A 526 16.56 2.45 -32.56
CA SER A 526 16.42 3.70 -31.81
C SER A 526 15.36 3.57 -30.71
N TYR A 527 15.33 4.50 -29.77
CA TYR A 527 14.36 4.41 -28.67
C TYR A 527 12.93 4.59 -29.17
N GLU A 528 12.74 5.50 -30.12
CA GLU A 528 11.48 5.87 -30.72
C GLU A 528 10.89 4.69 -31.51
N GLU A 529 11.71 4.00 -32.31
CA GLU A 529 11.30 2.78 -33.02
C GLU A 529 10.92 1.64 -32.06
N ARG A 530 11.67 1.48 -30.96
CA ARG A 530 11.31 0.49 -29.92
C ARG A 530 9.97 0.80 -29.29
N LEU A 531 9.70 2.07 -28.98
CA LEU A 531 8.42 2.47 -28.39
C LEU A 531 7.26 2.18 -29.35
N ALA A 532 7.43 2.50 -30.65
CA ALA A 532 6.45 2.21 -31.68
C ALA A 532 6.17 0.70 -31.80
N LYS A 533 7.23 -0.13 -31.93
CA LYS A 533 7.07 -1.59 -32.06
C LYS A 533 6.46 -2.24 -30.82
N LEU A 534 6.79 -1.77 -29.62
CA LEU A 534 6.29 -2.33 -28.36
C LEU A 534 4.96 -1.73 -27.88
N GLY A 535 4.37 -0.81 -28.66
CA GLY A 535 3.15 -0.10 -28.28
C GLY A 535 3.28 0.61 -26.93
N LEU A 536 4.36 1.36 -26.73
CA LEU A 536 4.66 2.10 -25.50
C LEU A 536 4.70 3.60 -25.75
N PHE A 537 4.15 4.36 -24.82
CA PHE A 537 4.42 5.79 -24.70
C PHE A 537 5.74 6.03 -23.95
N THR A 538 6.36 7.20 -24.19
CA THR A 538 7.41 7.72 -23.30
C THR A 538 6.88 7.84 -21.87
N LEU A 539 7.76 7.77 -20.86
CA LEU A 539 7.29 7.96 -19.48
C LEU A 539 6.77 9.38 -19.25
N GLU A 540 7.21 10.35 -20.04
CA GLU A 540 6.66 11.70 -20.04
C GLU A 540 5.19 11.74 -20.46
N LYS A 541 4.84 11.17 -21.63
CA LYS A 541 3.44 11.05 -22.06
C LYS A 541 2.61 10.23 -21.07
N ARG A 542 3.20 9.21 -20.45
CA ARG A 542 2.57 8.44 -19.36
C ARG A 542 2.21 9.30 -18.14
N ARG A 543 3.06 10.25 -17.74
CA ARG A 543 2.78 11.19 -16.64
C ARG A 543 1.63 12.13 -16.99
N LEU A 544 1.62 12.71 -18.20
CA LEU A 544 0.51 13.52 -18.71
C LEU A 544 -0.81 12.74 -18.63
N ARG A 545 -0.79 11.50 -19.13
CA ARG A 545 -1.95 10.61 -19.07
C ARG A 545 -2.40 10.32 -17.62
N GLY A 546 -1.45 10.12 -16.71
CA GLY A 546 -1.73 9.90 -15.29
C GLY A 546 -2.36 11.12 -14.62
N ASP A 547 -1.88 12.32 -14.95
CA ASP A 547 -2.45 13.57 -14.48
C ASP A 547 -3.89 13.72 -14.97
N MET A 548 -4.17 13.50 -16.27
CA MET A 548 -5.54 13.60 -16.82
C MET A 548 -6.50 12.56 -16.23
N ILE A 549 -6.04 11.33 -15.98
CA ILE A 549 -6.83 10.31 -15.27
C ILE A 549 -7.16 10.76 -13.85
N THR A 550 -6.22 11.45 -13.19
CA THR A 550 -6.42 11.95 -11.83
C THR A 550 -7.38 13.16 -11.84
N MET A 551 -7.27 14.05 -12.82
CA MET A 551 -8.21 15.15 -13.06
C MET A 551 -9.63 14.62 -13.26
N TYR A 552 -9.81 13.63 -14.13
CA TYR A 552 -11.12 13.00 -14.35
C TYR A 552 -11.71 12.45 -13.04
N LYS A 553 -10.88 11.83 -12.19
CA LYS A 553 -11.34 11.31 -10.90
C LYS A 553 -11.78 12.40 -9.91
N TYR A 554 -11.12 13.56 -9.92
CA TYR A 554 -11.53 14.71 -9.10
C TYR A 554 -12.82 15.34 -9.64
N ILE A 555 -12.90 15.59 -10.93
CA ILE A 555 -13.97 16.42 -11.51
C ILE A 555 -15.26 15.63 -11.77
N ARG A 556 -15.12 14.35 -12.15
CA ARG A 556 -16.26 13.48 -12.56
C ARG A 556 -16.38 12.22 -11.72
N GLY A 557 -15.27 11.77 -11.14
CA GLY A 557 -15.15 10.45 -10.55
C GLY A 557 -15.37 10.44 -9.04
N SER A 558 -14.72 9.48 -8.39
CA SER A 558 -15.00 9.16 -7.00
C SER A 558 -14.37 10.10 -5.96
N TYR A 559 -13.64 11.14 -6.39
CA TYR A 559 -12.99 12.10 -5.48
C TYR A 559 -13.77 13.43 -5.34
N ASN A 560 -15.04 13.50 -5.74
CA ASN A 560 -15.82 14.74 -5.80
C ASN A 560 -15.75 15.59 -4.51
N ASN A 561 -15.73 14.97 -3.32
CA ASN A 561 -15.63 15.70 -2.04
C ASN A 561 -14.31 16.48 -1.86
N LEU A 562 -13.25 16.12 -2.57
CA LEU A 562 -11.96 16.85 -2.57
C LEU A 562 -11.84 17.83 -3.76
N SER A 563 -12.71 17.71 -4.76
CA SER A 563 -12.61 18.50 -5.99
C SER A 563 -12.77 19.98 -5.74
N ASN A 564 -13.81 20.36 -5.00
CA ASN A 564 -14.17 21.76 -4.74
C ASN A 564 -13.10 22.49 -3.89
N VAL A 565 -12.27 21.75 -3.16
CA VAL A 565 -11.16 22.30 -2.38
C VAL A 565 -9.94 22.60 -3.27
N LEU A 566 -9.71 21.78 -4.29
CA LEU A 566 -8.50 21.82 -5.12
C LEU A 566 -8.66 22.61 -6.41
N PHE A 567 -9.88 22.66 -6.97
CA PHE A 567 -10.14 23.24 -8.28
C PHE A 567 -11.34 24.17 -8.27
N THR A 568 -11.20 25.28 -8.99
CA THR A 568 -12.28 26.24 -9.24
C THR A 568 -12.83 26.06 -10.64
N SER A 569 -14.15 25.84 -10.75
CA SER A 569 -14.84 25.80 -12.05
C SER A 569 -14.90 27.18 -12.68
N ARG A 570 -14.69 27.25 -14.00
CA ARG A 570 -14.80 28.51 -14.73
C ARG A 570 -16.28 28.84 -14.99
N SER A 571 -16.70 30.08 -14.77
CA SER A 571 -18.06 30.52 -15.06
C SER A 571 -18.40 30.39 -16.56
N PHE A 572 -19.66 30.05 -16.86
CA PHE A 572 -20.19 29.71 -18.19
C PHE A 572 -20.21 30.86 -19.23
N GLN A 573 -19.51 31.96 -18.99
CA GLN A 573 -19.61 33.17 -19.83
C GLN A 573 -18.89 33.08 -21.19
N ARG A 574 -18.27 31.95 -21.55
CA ARG A 574 -17.59 31.77 -22.84
C ARG A 574 -18.06 30.50 -23.57
N THR A 575 -18.48 30.68 -24.83
CA THR A 575 -19.04 29.65 -25.73
C THR A 575 -18.00 28.72 -26.38
N ARG A 576 -16.70 28.84 -26.05
CA ARG A 576 -15.62 28.03 -26.67
C ARG A 576 -14.98 27.06 -25.67
N GLY A 577 -15.09 25.76 -25.95
CA GLY A 577 -14.51 24.64 -25.18
C GLY A 577 -15.59 23.79 -24.49
N HIS A 578 -15.15 22.70 -23.84
CA HIS A 578 -16.07 21.78 -23.14
C HIS A 578 -16.64 22.40 -21.83
N PRO A 579 -17.75 21.90 -21.29
CA PRO A 579 -18.42 22.53 -20.14
C PRO A 579 -17.65 22.40 -18.80
N LEU A 580 -16.79 21.39 -18.65
CA LEU A 580 -16.04 21.12 -17.40
C LEU A 580 -14.69 21.85 -17.30
N ARG A 581 -14.58 23.06 -17.84
CA ARG A 581 -13.32 23.83 -17.80
C ARG A 581 -13.06 24.40 -16.41
N LEU A 582 -11.78 24.45 -16.07
CA LEU A 582 -11.28 24.96 -14.81
C LEU A 582 -10.56 26.29 -14.98
N GLU A 583 -10.55 27.08 -13.91
CA GLU A 583 -9.78 28.32 -13.86
C GLU A 583 -8.28 28.02 -13.83
N GLU A 584 -7.50 28.74 -14.64
CA GLU A 584 -6.05 28.65 -14.64
C GLU A 584 -5.50 29.52 -13.49
N GLY A 585 -4.99 28.86 -12.44
CA GLY A 585 -4.40 29.55 -11.30
C GLY A 585 -3.15 30.34 -11.68
N ARG A 586 -3.02 31.56 -11.12
CA ARG A 586 -1.77 32.33 -11.16
C ARG A 586 -0.74 31.72 -10.21
N PHE A 587 0.54 31.93 -10.51
CA PHE A 587 1.65 31.45 -9.70
C PHE A 587 2.85 32.40 -9.83
N HIS A 588 3.70 32.45 -8.80
CA HIS A 588 4.94 33.22 -8.77
C HIS A 588 6.19 32.32 -8.80
N LEU A 589 6.12 31.15 -8.18
CA LEU A 589 7.22 30.20 -8.01
C LEU A 589 7.09 28.99 -8.94
N ASN A 590 8.24 28.47 -9.37
CA ASN A 590 8.30 27.25 -10.18
C ASN A 590 7.74 26.02 -9.46
N ILE A 591 7.83 25.97 -8.13
CA ILE A 591 7.26 24.88 -7.32
C ILE A 591 5.74 24.85 -7.50
N ARG A 592 5.07 26.00 -7.41
CA ARG A 592 3.63 26.12 -7.61
C ARG A 592 3.22 25.85 -9.05
N LYS A 593 3.95 26.44 -10.02
CA LYS A 593 3.77 26.16 -11.46
C LYS A 593 3.79 24.67 -11.77
N GLY A 594 4.76 23.95 -11.19
CA GLY A 594 4.95 22.52 -11.38
C GLY A 594 3.99 21.64 -10.58
N PHE A 595 3.17 22.21 -9.69
CA PHE A 595 2.26 21.44 -8.84
C PHE A 595 1.03 20.95 -9.62
N PHE A 596 0.47 19.80 -9.22
CA PHE A 596 -0.59 19.10 -9.97
C PHE A 596 -1.78 19.99 -10.30
N THR A 597 -2.29 20.72 -9.32
CA THR A 597 -3.49 21.57 -9.42
C THR A 597 -3.31 22.77 -10.35
N VAL A 598 -2.07 23.08 -10.75
CA VAL A 598 -1.75 24.14 -11.71
C VAL A 598 -1.37 23.54 -13.06
N ARG A 599 -0.36 22.67 -13.10
CA ARG A 599 0.19 22.15 -14.36
C ARG A 599 -0.82 21.36 -15.19
N ALA A 600 -1.75 20.66 -14.54
CA ALA A 600 -2.69 19.77 -15.22
C ALA A 600 -3.85 20.55 -15.88
N VAL A 601 -4.18 21.75 -15.38
CA VAL A 601 -5.39 22.49 -15.80
C VAL A 601 -5.36 22.84 -17.29
N LYS A 602 -4.22 23.30 -17.81
CA LYS A 602 -4.11 23.69 -19.22
C LYS A 602 -4.40 22.52 -20.16
N LEU A 603 -3.82 21.35 -19.89
CA LEU A 603 -4.05 20.15 -20.70
C LEU A 603 -5.49 19.64 -20.54
N TRP A 604 -6.05 19.69 -19.33
CA TRP A 604 -7.45 19.33 -19.12
C TRP A 604 -8.39 20.18 -19.97
N ASN A 605 -8.20 21.51 -19.93
CA ASN A 605 -9.01 22.47 -20.68
C ASN A 605 -8.87 22.37 -22.20
N SER A 606 -7.80 21.72 -22.71
CA SER A 606 -7.59 21.50 -24.14
C SER A 606 -8.13 20.14 -24.64
N LEU A 607 -8.62 19.27 -23.74
CA LEU A 607 -9.15 17.98 -24.14
C LEU A 607 -10.46 18.15 -24.94
N PRO A 608 -10.72 17.29 -25.95
CA PRO A 608 -11.99 17.30 -26.65
C PRO A 608 -13.16 17.00 -25.71
N GLU A 609 -14.31 17.61 -25.98
CA GLU A 609 -15.53 17.42 -25.18
C GLU A 609 -15.92 15.94 -25.07
N SER A 610 -15.82 15.20 -26.17
CA SER A 610 -16.11 13.76 -26.21
C SER A 610 -15.21 12.92 -25.29
N VAL A 611 -14.00 13.39 -24.99
CA VAL A 611 -13.09 12.74 -24.03
C VAL A 611 -13.50 13.13 -22.62
N VAL A 612 -13.68 14.42 -22.35
CA VAL A 612 -13.95 14.96 -21.01
C VAL A 612 -15.31 14.49 -20.47
N LEU A 613 -16.33 14.42 -21.33
CA LEU A 613 -17.68 14.01 -20.96
C LEU A 613 -17.89 12.50 -20.89
N ALA A 614 -16.85 11.69 -21.11
CA ALA A 614 -16.95 10.23 -21.03
C ALA A 614 -17.58 9.75 -19.71
N ASP A 615 -18.54 8.82 -19.81
CA ASP A 615 -19.31 8.33 -18.64
C ASP A 615 -18.53 7.39 -17.73
N THR A 616 -17.48 6.75 -18.27
CA THR A 616 -16.67 5.79 -17.52
C THR A 616 -15.20 6.13 -17.61
N LEU A 617 -14.46 5.75 -16.56
CA LEU A 617 -13.01 5.87 -16.57
C LEU A 617 -12.37 5.04 -17.71
N TYR A 618 -13.02 3.98 -18.18
CA TYR A 618 -12.54 3.19 -19.31
C TYR A 618 -12.66 3.96 -20.63
N SER A 619 -13.84 4.51 -20.94
CA SER A 619 -14.06 5.31 -22.14
C SER A 619 -13.19 6.57 -22.15
N PHE A 620 -13.05 7.24 -20.99
CA PHE A 620 -12.11 8.36 -20.82
C PHE A 620 -10.67 7.98 -21.19
N LYS A 621 -10.16 6.87 -20.64
CA LYS A 621 -8.80 6.40 -20.93
C LYS A 621 -8.59 6.10 -22.41
N LYS A 622 -9.56 5.47 -23.07
CA LYS A 622 -9.51 5.15 -24.49
C LYS A 622 -9.47 6.42 -25.34
N GLY A 623 -10.36 7.38 -25.07
CA GLY A 623 -10.38 8.68 -25.78
C GLY A 623 -9.09 9.47 -25.56
N LEU A 624 -8.60 9.52 -24.32
CA LEU A 624 -7.34 10.16 -23.97
C LEU A 624 -6.13 9.52 -24.66
N ASP A 625 -6.07 8.20 -24.75
CA ASP A 625 -4.99 7.49 -25.44
C ASP A 625 -4.97 7.83 -26.94
N GLY A 626 -6.14 7.98 -27.56
CA GLY A 626 -6.26 8.46 -28.94
C GLY A 626 -5.74 9.90 -29.10
N PHE A 627 -6.17 10.82 -28.23
CA PHE A 627 -5.75 12.21 -28.24
C PHE A 627 -4.22 12.38 -28.06
N LEU A 628 -3.62 11.65 -27.11
CA LEU A 628 -2.17 11.70 -26.85
C LEU A 628 -1.33 11.07 -27.97
N ALA A 629 -1.93 10.21 -28.79
CA ALA A 629 -1.29 9.63 -29.96
C ALA A 629 -1.31 10.60 -31.16
N SER A 630 -2.39 11.35 -31.36
CA SER A 630 -2.56 12.26 -32.51
C SER A 630 -1.80 13.58 -32.40
N GLU A 631 -1.69 14.16 -31.19
CA GLU A 631 -1.35 15.59 -31.05
C GLU A 631 0.16 15.92 -30.94
N GLY A 632 1.10 14.99 -31.08
CA GLY A 632 2.54 15.32 -30.95
C GLY A 632 2.92 15.99 -29.60
N ILE A 633 2.07 15.92 -28.57
CA ILE A 633 2.26 16.64 -27.29
C ILE A 633 3.54 16.16 -26.60
N HIS A 634 4.48 17.08 -26.48
CA HIS A 634 5.76 16.91 -25.77
C HIS A 634 5.74 17.72 -24.48
N GLY A 635 5.30 17.11 -23.38
CA GLY A 635 5.42 17.67 -22.03
C GLY A 635 4.52 18.89 -21.74
N TYR A 636 4.57 19.36 -20.49
CA TYR A 636 3.90 20.58 -20.04
C TYR A 636 4.72 21.81 -20.45
N GLY A 637 4.54 22.26 -21.69
CA GLY A 637 5.17 23.48 -22.21
C GLY A 637 6.63 23.29 -22.61
N ARG A 638 6.88 23.34 -23.91
CA ARG A 638 7.94 24.23 -24.39
C ARG A 638 7.34 25.61 -24.55
#